data_AF-A0A1F3H4G0-F1
#
_entry.id   AF-A0A1F3H4G0-F1
#
_cell.length_a   1.000
_cell.length_b   1.000
_cell.length_c   1.000
_cell.angle_alpha   90.00
_cell.angle_beta   90.00
_cell.angle_gamma   90.00
#
_symmetry.space_group_name_H-M   'P 1'
#
loop_
_entity.id
_entity.type
_entity.pdbx_description
1 polymer ?
#
loop_
_entity_poly.entity_id
_entity_poly.type
_entity_poly.pdbx_seq_one_letter_code
_entity_poly.pdbx_strand_id
1 'polypeptide(L)'
;MKHSKYLLTILFLGYNLIAGYGQINYSQKTRLNENWEFLKSDLGSIWESVRPGAEGSPEKVPLWEQVTLPHCYNATDAVDPDLNYYQGPAWYRTLLSVDNPFKEGRTLLHFEGAGQKTKVYIYTEEVASHVGGYDEWEADITDAVYRFLTSDDAERFNGKIPLSIRCDNSRDTEMIPSDLSDFNLYGGIYRYLNLVYTPALALRSVRVDATVDAKGKNGVLDIFATFNQNKPAGILNVKIFSPQNKLLKEQDIRLEDFSGQKLCSFSLNKPELWAPDHPSLYRCEVTLQSESGTMKAEEKFGFRHFEFVKKGPFMLNGKRLLLRGTHRHEDHAGVAAAMTEEMIVEEMEMMKSMGVNFIRLGHYQQSRIVLEECDRLGILVWEEIPWCRGGLGGDLYKEQARRMLTNMITQHRNHPSVILWGLGNENDWPNDFPEFDKEKIRTFMKELHKLSHTLDDSRLTSIRRCDFCKDIVDVYSPSIWAGWYRGIYTDYKNVSYNEMLKTDHFLHVEWGGDNHARRHAEDPYINLDKIGSGGQKADERAGDASLYGGTARASRDGDWSETYICDLIDWHLKEQETMPWLTGAAYWPFKDFSTPVRPENPVPYMNQKGVVERDMTPKEAFYVFQSYWTENPMIRIYGHTWPVRWGKSDEEKTIKVYSNCDEAELFLNGRSMGVRKRDSQDFPAAGLRWNTAFEPGKNEVKVIGRKGKETVEDNIAFDYETRPFGKPAKIVARIIEDNDAYAWIEAELRDQHDVPCLTSTDYIRFDATGDGELVINMGTSTASSKVQAYNGRARVKLLKKGPKSIVSVKSGILETVFMEIK
;
A
#
# COMPACT_ATOMS: atom_id res chain seq x y z
N MET A 1 -17.36 7.25 72.39
CA MET A 1 -17.06 8.45 71.57
C MET A 1 -17.13 8.05 70.11
N LYS A 2 -17.79 8.90 69.32
CA LYS A 2 -18.25 8.67 67.94
C LYS A 2 -17.10 8.39 66.98
N HIS A 3 -17.20 7.35 66.16
CA HIS A 3 -16.48 7.27 64.88
C HIS A 3 -17.49 7.11 63.75
N SER A 4 -17.53 8.15 62.91
CA SER A 4 -18.44 8.35 61.80
C SER A 4 -18.02 7.49 60.61
N LYS A 5 -18.97 6.74 60.05
CA LYS A 5 -18.84 6.08 58.75
C LYS A 5 -18.97 7.14 57.66
N TYR A 6 -17.92 7.35 56.87
CA TYR A 6 -18.03 7.97 55.56
C TYR A 6 -18.13 6.86 54.52
N LEU A 7 -19.32 6.70 53.94
CA LEU A 7 -19.54 5.93 52.72
C LEU A 7 -18.99 6.76 51.57
N LEU A 8 -17.93 6.28 50.91
CA LEU A 8 -17.47 6.83 49.64
C LEU A 8 -18.32 6.20 48.54
N THR A 9 -19.28 6.96 48.01
CA THR A 9 -20.05 6.56 46.83
C THR A 9 -19.17 6.72 45.60
N ILE A 10 -18.57 5.62 45.14
CA ILE A 10 -17.92 5.56 43.83
C ILE A 10 -19.03 5.59 42.78
N LEU A 11 -19.20 6.77 42.16
CA LEU A 11 -19.97 6.93 40.93
C LEU A 11 -19.21 6.23 39.80
N PHE A 12 -19.50 4.94 39.61
CA PHE A 12 -19.24 4.25 38.35
C PHE A 12 -20.09 4.94 37.27
N LEU A 13 -19.49 5.88 36.53
CA LEU A 13 -19.98 6.25 35.21
C LEU A 13 -19.83 5.00 34.34
N GLY A 14 -20.93 4.28 34.19
CA GLY A 14 -21.06 3.23 33.19
C GLY A 14 -20.88 3.86 31.82
N TYR A 15 -19.68 3.74 31.26
CA TYR A 15 -19.53 3.73 29.82
C TYR A 15 -20.38 2.58 29.31
N ASN A 16 -21.50 2.91 28.68
CA ASN A 16 -22.20 1.96 27.83
C ASN A 16 -21.16 1.43 26.84
N LEU A 17 -20.91 0.13 26.89
CA LEU A 17 -20.23 -0.61 25.83
C LEU A 17 -21.05 -0.43 24.57
N ILE A 18 -20.72 0.59 23.79
CA ILE A 18 -21.39 0.81 22.52
C ILE A 18 -20.75 -0.13 21.52
N ALA A 19 -21.58 -1.06 21.03
CA ALA A 19 -21.25 -2.00 19.97
C ALA A 19 -20.56 -1.26 18.81
N GLY A 20 -19.47 -1.86 18.30
CA GLY A 20 -18.67 -1.28 17.23
C GLY A 20 -19.51 -0.83 16.04
N TYR A 21 -19.20 0.36 15.57
CA TYR A 21 -20.11 1.14 14.73
C TYR A 21 -19.79 0.90 13.25
N GLY A 22 -20.82 0.59 12.45
CA GLY A 22 -20.72 0.80 11.01
C GLY A 22 -20.85 2.29 10.69
N GLN A 23 -20.24 2.71 9.58
CA GLN A 23 -20.24 4.10 9.10
C GLN A 23 -20.62 4.12 7.61
N ILE A 24 -21.60 4.95 7.24
CA ILE A 24 -21.96 5.16 5.83
C ILE A 24 -20.87 5.94 5.09
N ASN A 25 -20.76 5.73 3.78
CA ASN A 25 -20.03 6.68 2.93
C ASN A 25 -20.91 7.90 2.67
N TYR A 26 -20.54 9.06 3.22
CA TYR A 26 -21.34 10.29 3.07
C TYR A 26 -21.33 10.78 1.62
N SER A 27 -22.52 10.86 1.02
CA SER A 27 -22.71 11.42 -0.32
C SER A 27 -22.53 12.94 -0.38
N GLN A 28 -22.84 13.63 0.72
CA GLN A 28 -22.67 15.08 0.87
C GLN A 28 -21.59 15.36 1.91
N LYS A 29 -20.37 15.57 1.43
CA LYS A 29 -19.20 15.88 2.26
C LYS A 29 -18.28 16.86 1.56
N THR A 30 -17.57 17.67 2.34
CA THR A 30 -16.58 18.63 1.83
C THR A 30 -15.21 18.26 2.34
N ARG A 31 -14.27 17.92 1.44
CA ARG A 31 -12.86 17.71 1.81
C ARG A 31 -12.24 19.03 2.29
N LEU A 32 -11.67 19.01 3.49
CA LEU A 32 -11.02 20.16 4.11
C LEU A 32 -9.53 20.18 3.74
N ASN A 33 -9.19 20.46 2.47
CA ASN A 33 -7.81 20.37 2.01
C ASN A 33 -7.00 21.66 2.22
N GLU A 34 -7.63 22.81 2.03
CA GLU A 34 -6.91 24.09 1.93
C GLU A 34 -6.86 24.87 3.26
N ASN A 35 -5.91 25.80 3.34
CA ASN A 35 -5.75 26.76 4.45
C ASN A 35 -5.44 26.10 5.80
N TRP A 36 -4.56 25.11 5.80
CA TRP A 36 -4.05 24.50 7.02
C TRP A 36 -2.67 25.03 7.36
N GLU A 37 -2.45 25.25 8.64
CA GLU A 37 -1.15 25.46 9.23
C GLU A 37 -0.71 24.19 9.95
N PHE A 38 0.56 23.83 9.83
CA PHE A 38 1.19 22.66 10.42
C PHE A 38 2.37 23.05 11.31
N LEU A 39 2.55 22.35 12.43
CA LEU A 39 3.68 22.51 13.33
C LEU A 39 4.24 21.14 13.74
N LYS A 40 5.50 20.86 13.37
CA LYS A 40 6.23 19.61 13.70
C LYS A 40 6.81 19.59 15.13
N SER A 41 5.96 19.82 16.12
CA SER A 41 6.27 19.67 17.55
C SER A 41 4.99 19.66 18.37
N ASP A 42 5.08 19.37 19.68
CA ASP A 42 3.95 19.62 20.57
C ASP A 42 3.79 21.13 20.89
N LEU A 43 2.62 21.49 21.39
CA LEU A 43 2.33 22.79 21.99
C LEU A 43 2.36 22.69 23.51
N GLY A 44 2.65 23.80 24.20
CA GLY A 44 2.60 23.82 25.67
C GLY A 44 1.18 23.66 26.23
N SER A 45 0.18 24.08 25.46
CA SER A 45 -1.25 23.83 25.71
C SER A 45 -2.07 24.17 24.46
N ILE A 46 -3.33 23.72 24.40
CA ILE A 46 -4.27 24.12 23.33
C ILE A 46 -4.41 25.65 23.20
N TRP A 47 -4.23 26.39 24.31
CA TRP A 47 -4.27 27.85 24.28
C TRP A 47 -3.23 28.45 23.34
N GLU A 48 -2.07 27.83 23.17
CA GLU A 48 -1.05 28.34 22.24
C GLU A 48 -1.48 28.29 20.77
N SER A 49 -2.40 27.39 20.41
CA SER A 49 -2.94 27.31 19.05
C SER A 49 -3.89 28.47 18.73
N VAL A 50 -4.61 28.98 19.75
CA VAL A 50 -5.75 29.91 19.57
C VAL A 50 -5.58 31.25 20.32
N ARG A 51 -4.49 31.46 21.07
CA ARG A 51 -4.20 32.71 21.77
C ARG A 51 -3.99 33.87 20.78
N PRO A 52 -4.33 35.11 21.15
CA PRO A 52 -4.00 36.27 20.34
C PRO A 52 -2.48 36.47 20.34
N GLY A 53 -1.94 36.87 19.18
CA GLY A 53 -0.53 37.23 19.03
C GLY A 53 -0.38 38.32 17.99
N ALA A 54 0.32 39.41 18.32
CA ALA A 54 0.62 40.47 17.37
C ALA A 54 1.80 40.07 16.48
N GLU A 55 1.91 40.65 15.28
CA GLU A 55 3.08 40.40 14.43
C GLU A 55 4.38 40.75 15.17
N GLY A 56 5.35 39.82 15.14
CA GLY A 56 6.62 39.94 15.85
C GLY A 56 6.58 39.69 17.37
N SER A 57 5.42 39.30 17.94
CA SER A 57 5.31 38.99 19.37
C SER A 57 5.80 37.57 19.72
N PRO A 58 6.13 37.28 21.00
CA PRO A 58 6.54 35.93 21.43
C PRO A 58 5.51 34.83 21.10
N GLU A 59 4.23 35.18 21.00
CA GLU A 59 3.16 34.25 20.67
C GLU A 59 3.19 33.77 19.21
N LYS A 60 3.94 34.44 18.32
CA LYS A 60 4.11 34.07 16.90
C LYS A 60 5.20 33.03 16.66
N VAL A 61 5.89 32.57 17.71
CA VAL A 61 6.81 31.44 17.64
C VAL A 61 6.29 30.27 18.51
N PRO A 62 6.51 29.01 18.09
CA PRO A 62 7.18 28.56 16.87
C PRO A 62 6.40 28.93 15.58
N LEU A 63 7.11 29.00 14.46
CA LEU A 63 6.51 29.28 13.16
C LEU A 63 5.77 28.03 12.65
N TRP A 64 4.60 28.25 12.06
CA TRP A 64 3.80 27.20 11.45
C TRP A 64 3.99 27.22 9.93
N GLU A 65 3.93 26.06 9.30
CA GLU A 65 4.06 25.86 7.86
C GLU A 65 2.67 25.81 7.22
N GLN A 66 2.49 26.46 6.07
CA GLN A 66 1.26 26.29 5.28
C GLN A 66 1.30 24.95 4.56
N VAL A 67 0.24 24.16 4.69
CA VAL A 67 0.12 22.84 4.07
C VAL A 67 -1.27 22.64 3.46
N THR A 68 -1.36 21.70 2.52
CA THR A 68 -2.60 21.20 1.95
C THR A 68 -2.80 19.77 2.42
N LEU A 69 -4.02 19.40 2.83
CA LEU A 69 -4.36 18.01 3.18
C LEU A 69 -4.74 17.20 1.92
N PRO A 70 -4.50 15.87 1.92
CA PRO A 70 -3.85 15.08 2.97
C PRO A 70 -2.38 15.46 3.16
N HIS A 71 -1.87 15.32 4.39
CA HIS A 71 -0.50 15.67 4.76
C HIS A 71 0.12 14.64 5.71
N CYS A 72 1.39 14.32 5.48
CA CYS A 72 2.18 13.42 6.31
C CYS A 72 3.50 14.09 6.71
N TYR A 73 3.82 14.09 8.00
CA TYR A 73 5.02 14.77 8.52
C TYR A 73 6.33 14.10 8.11
N ASN A 74 6.21 12.89 7.56
CA ASN A 74 7.30 12.03 7.15
C ASN A 74 7.49 12.00 5.62
N ALA A 75 6.85 12.92 4.89
CA ALA A 75 6.90 12.99 3.43
C ALA A 75 8.34 12.89 2.85
N THR A 76 9.30 13.50 3.54
CA THR A 76 10.72 13.51 3.17
C THR A 76 11.61 12.73 4.15
N ASP A 77 11.40 12.84 5.46
CA ASP A 77 12.31 12.24 6.47
C ASP A 77 12.24 10.71 6.57
N ALA A 78 11.22 10.08 5.98
CA ALA A 78 11.10 8.63 5.94
C ALA A 78 12.23 7.97 5.13
N VAL A 79 12.74 8.69 4.12
CA VAL A 79 13.74 8.20 3.15
C VAL A 79 15.01 9.05 3.16
N ASP A 80 15.13 10.01 4.08
CA ASP A 80 16.35 10.78 4.24
C ASP A 80 17.45 9.86 4.81
N PRO A 81 18.57 9.68 4.11
CA PRO A 81 19.60 8.71 4.50
C PRO A 81 20.35 9.06 5.79
N ASP A 82 20.22 10.31 6.29
CA ASP A 82 20.99 10.81 7.42
C ASP A 82 20.13 11.02 8.68
N LEU A 83 18.82 10.70 8.63
CA LEU A 83 17.87 10.92 9.71
C LEU A 83 17.10 9.66 10.08
N ASN A 84 16.69 9.57 11.35
CA ASN A 84 15.55 8.73 11.70
C ASN A 84 14.27 9.50 11.37
N TYR A 85 13.30 8.83 10.75
CA TYR A 85 11.99 9.43 10.50
C TYR A 85 11.34 9.92 11.80
N TYR A 86 10.61 11.02 11.72
CA TYR A 86 9.99 11.63 12.90
C TYR A 86 8.87 10.76 13.50
N GLN A 87 9.02 10.42 14.79
CA GLN A 87 8.00 9.76 15.61
C GLN A 87 7.70 10.62 16.84
N GLY A 88 6.64 11.42 16.76
CA GLY A 88 6.32 12.41 17.78
C GLY A 88 5.01 13.14 17.54
N PRO A 89 4.62 14.05 18.45
CA PRO A 89 3.42 14.85 18.32
C PRO A 89 3.60 16.04 17.40
N ALA A 90 2.57 16.33 16.62
CA ALA A 90 2.52 17.53 15.80
C ALA A 90 1.08 18.04 15.67
N TRP A 91 0.95 19.30 15.30
CA TRP A 91 -0.32 20.01 15.30
C TRP A 91 -0.70 20.55 13.92
N TYR A 92 -1.99 20.55 13.66
CA TYR A 92 -2.63 21.26 12.56
C TYR A 92 -3.62 22.27 13.11
N ARG A 93 -3.79 23.39 12.42
CA ARG A 93 -4.91 24.31 12.70
C ARG A 93 -5.46 24.96 11.43
N THR A 94 -6.74 25.28 11.48
CA THR A 94 -7.44 26.05 10.44
C THR A 94 -8.61 26.82 11.04
N LEU A 95 -9.21 27.72 10.26
CA LEU A 95 -10.44 28.44 10.60
C LEU A 95 -11.58 27.95 9.72
N LEU A 96 -12.47 27.15 10.29
CA LEU A 96 -13.62 26.60 9.57
C LEU A 96 -14.74 27.63 9.40
N SER A 97 -15.34 27.62 8.23
CA SER A 97 -16.67 28.20 8.02
C SER A 97 -17.70 27.10 8.17
N VAL A 98 -18.63 27.26 9.12
CA VAL A 98 -19.69 26.30 9.38
C VAL A 98 -21.04 26.93 9.02
N ASP A 99 -21.71 26.37 8.02
CA ASP A 99 -23.03 26.76 7.57
C ASP A 99 -23.90 25.51 7.42
N ASN A 100 -24.36 24.99 8.56
CA ASN A 100 -25.13 23.75 8.59
C ASN A 100 -26.56 24.02 8.05
N PRO A 101 -26.96 23.43 6.91
CA PRO A 101 -28.24 23.73 6.28
C PRO A 101 -29.43 23.08 7.01
N PHE A 102 -29.18 22.19 7.97
CA PHE A 102 -30.22 21.48 8.70
C PHE A 102 -30.49 22.15 10.05
N LYS A 103 -31.76 22.48 10.28
CA LYS A 103 -32.21 22.96 11.59
C LYS A 103 -31.97 21.88 12.63
N GLU A 104 -31.26 22.22 13.71
CA GLU A 104 -30.86 21.27 14.76
C GLU A 104 -30.04 20.07 14.22
N GLY A 105 -29.42 20.24 13.05
CA GLY A 105 -28.55 19.24 12.44
C GLY A 105 -27.25 19.04 13.21
N ARG A 106 -26.49 18.03 12.80
CA ARG A 106 -25.17 17.74 13.33
C ARG A 106 -24.09 18.16 12.34
N THR A 107 -23.00 18.70 12.87
CA THR A 107 -21.77 19.03 12.15
C THR A 107 -20.69 18.06 12.60
N LEU A 108 -20.22 17.23 11.67
CA LEU A 108 -19.26 16.17 11.93
C LEU A 108 -17.95 16.44 11.16
N LEU A 109 -16.85 16.05 11.77
CA LEU A 109 -15.57 15.85 11.10
C LEU A 109 -15.39 14.35 10.89
N HIS A 110 -15.37 13.91 9.63
CA HIS A 110 -15.12 12.52 9.25
C HIS A 110 -13.67 12.34 8.79
N PHE A 111 -12.91 11.57 9.55
CA PHE A 111 -11.55 11.19 9.23
C PHE A 111 -11.55 9.86 8.47
N GLU A 112 -11.02 9.85 7.25
CA GLU A 112 -10.79 8.60 6.51
C GLU A 112 -9.57 7.83 7.05
N GLY A 113 -8.71 8.51 7.81
CA GLY A 113 -7.56 7.95 8.54
C GLY A 113 -6.57 9.05 8.95
N ALA A 114 -6.05 8.97 10.19
CA ALA A 114 -5.05 9.90 10.71
C ALA A 114 -4.15 9.20 11.74
N GLY A 115 -2.84 9.26 11.53
CA GLY A 115 -1.89 8.46 12.29
C GLY A 115 -1.22 9.20 13.46
N GLN A 116 -1.00 8.57 14.61
CA GLN A 116 -1.58 7.29 15.08
C GLN A 116 -2.56 7.51 16.23
N LYS A 117 -2.25 8.48 17.10
CA LYS A 117 -3.14 8.99 18.14
C LYS A 117 -3.55 10.40 17.74
N THR A 118 -4.85 10.66 17.66
CA THR A 118 -5.39 11.95 17.21
C THR A 118 -6.29 12.56 18.28
N LYS A 119 -6.18 13.87 18.48
CA LYS A 119 -7.09 14.67 19.33
C LYS A 119 -7.59 15.87 18.56
N VAL A 120 -8.87 16.19 18.72
CA VAL A 120 -9.56 17.25 17.99
C VAL A 120 -10.05 18.30 18.97
N TYR A 121 -9.82 19.56 18.66
CA TYR A 121 -10.21 20.69 19.48
C TYR A 121 -11.00 21.71 18.67
N ILE A 122 -12.10 22.18 19.26
CA ILE A 122 -12.79 23.40 18.83
C ILE A 122 -12.45 24.48 19.85
N TYR A 123 -11.76 25.52 19.39
CA TYR A 123 -11.16 26.51 20.27
C TYR A 123 -10.26 25.85 21.34
N THR A 124 -10.69 25.83 22.60
CA THR A 124 -9.95 25.22 23.73
C THR A 124 -10.57 23.92 24.23
N GLU A 125 -11.71 23.49 23.66
CA GLU A 125 -12.45 22.31 24.09
C GLU A 125 -12.00 21.08 23.28
N GLU A 126 -11.56 20.01 23.96
CA GLU A 126 -11.32 18.70 23.32
C GLU A 126 -12.67 18.04 23.02
N VAL A 127 -12.96 17.80 21.74
CA VAL A 127 -14.25 17.27 21.29
C VAL A 127 -14.20 15.79 20.94
N ALA A 128 -13.03 15.25 20.59
CA ALA A 128 -12.84 13.85 20.27
C ALA A 128 -11.37 13.43 20.38
N SER A 129 -11.14 12.13 20.56
CA SER A 129 -9.83 11.51 20.39
C SER A 129 -9.95 10.11 19.79
N HIS A 130 -8.89 9.65 19.11
CA HIS A 130 -8.82 8.34 18.46
C HIS A 130 -7.43 7.74 18.57
N VAL A 131 -7.34 6.41 18.63
CA VAL A 131 -6.09 5.62 18.58
C VAL A 131 -6.24 4.53 17.54
N GLY A 132 -5.46 4.61 16.48
CA GLY A 132 -5.55 3.77 15.28
C GLY A 132 -5.38 4.63 14.04
N GLY A 133 -4.31 4.38 13.26
CA GLY A 133 -4.02 5.21 12.10
C GLY A 133 -4.83 4.89 10.84
N TYR A 134 -5.61 3.81 10.83
CA TYR A 134 -5.99 3.15 9.57
C TYR A 134 -7.49 2.95 9.40
N ASP A 135 -8.26 3.01 10.49
CA ASP A 135 -9.71 2.94 10.48
C ASP A 135 -10.36 4.32 10.34
N GLU A 136 -11.53 4.37 9.71
CA GLU A 136 -12.32 5.61 9.63
C GLU A 136 -12.96 5.93 10.99
N TRP A 137 -13.14 7.21 11.31
CA TRP A 137 -13.82 7.65 12.54
C TRP A 137 -14.37 9.07 12.41
N GLU A 138 -15.19 9.49 13.37
CA GLU A 138 -15.88 10.78 13.36
C GLU A 138 -15.72 11.54 14.68
N ALA A 139 -15.66 12.87 14.59
CA ALA A 139 -15.83 13.78 15.70
C ALA A 139 -17.09 14.63 15.49
N ASP A 140 -18.06 14.52 16.38
CA ASP A 140 -19.23 15.41 16.37
C ASP A 140 -18.87 16.72 17.07
N ILE A 141 -18.79 17.80 16.30
CA ILE A 141 -18.35 19.11 16.78
C ILE A 141 -19.51 20.07 17.01
N THR A 142 -20.76 19.62 16.83
CA THR A 142 -21.96 20.46 16.82
C THR A 142 -22.07 21.34 18.06
N ASP A 143 -21.98 20.74 19.24
CA ASP A 143 -22.26 21.44 20.48
C ASP A 143 -21.10 22.39 20.85
N ALA A 144 -19.86 22.02 20.50
CA ALA A 144 -18.67 22.84 20.75
C ALA A 144 -18.61 24.05 19.80
N VAL A 145 -18.99 23.87 18.53
CA VAL A 145 -19.18 24.98 17.57
C VAL A 145 -20.22 25.95 18.10
N TYR A 146 -21.38 25.47 18.56
CA TYR A 146 -22.42 26.32 19.13
C TYR A 146 -21.92 27.10 20.35
N ARG A 147 -21.31 26.40 21.33
CA ARG A 147 -20.74 27.04 22.53
C ARG A 147 -19.73 28.13 22.16
N PHE A 148 -18.82 27.85 21.23
CA PHE A 148 -17.85 28.82 20.76
C PHE A 148 -18.51 30.01 20.09
N LEU A 149 -19.42 29.82 19.13
CA LEU A 149 -20.10 30.92 18.43
C LEU A 149 -20.92 31.83 19.36
N THR A 150 -21.37 31.30 20.51
CA THR A 150 -22.08 32.07 21.54
C THR A 150 -21.17 32.72 22.59
N SER A 151 -19.85 32.54 22.51
CA SER A 151 -18.89 33.13 23.44
C SER A 151 -18.35 34.47 22.94
N ASP A 152 -17.87 35.30 23.86
CA ASP A 152 -17.24 36.59 23.54
C ASP A 152 -15.98 36.41 22.66
N ASP A 153 -15.31 35.25 22.73
CA ASP A 153 -14.12 34.96 21.94
C ASP A 153 -14.41 34.84 20.44
N ALA A 154 -15.65 34.52 20.03
CA ALA A 154 -16.02 34.35 18.63
C ALA A 154 -15.82 35.63 17.79
N GLU A 155 -15.96 36.80 18.41
CA GLU A 155 -15.79 38.09 17.74
C GLU A 155 -14.39 38.22 17.11
N ARG A 156 -13.36 37.76 17.84
CA ARG A 156 -11.96 37.81 17.38
C ARG A 156 -11.70 36.94 16.13
N PHE A 157 -12.51 35.93 15.90
CA PHE A 157 -12.39 35.01 14.78
C PHE A 157 -13.35 35.33 13.63
N ASN A 158 -14.04 36.48 13.68
CA ASN A 158 -14.96 36.94 12.63
C ASN A 158 -16.02 35.88 12.26
N GLY A 159 -16.53 35.15 13.26
CA GLY A 159 -17.53 34.09 13.06
C GLY A 159 -16.99 32.78 12.46
N LYS A 160 -15.69 32.66 12.20
CA LYS A 160 -15.06 31.37 11.86
C LYS A 160 -14.71 30.57 13.11
N ILE A 161 -14.66 29.25 12.97
CA ILE A 161 -14.40 28.32 14.07
C ILE A 161 -12.92 27.90 14.06
N PRO A 162 -12.14 28.18 15.11
CA PRO A 162 -10.79 27.66 15.23
C PRO A 162 -10.83 26.15 15.48
N LEU A 163 -10.36 25.38 14.51
CA LEU A 163 -10.15 23.93 14.61
C LEU A 163 -8.66 23.68 14.80
N SER A 164 -8.29 22.94 15.84
CA SER A 164 -6.92 22.44 16.04
C SER A 164 -6.94 20.93 16.20
N ILE A 165 -5.98 20.25 15.56
CA ILE A 165 -5.86 18.78 15.59
C ILE A 165 -4.44 18.43 15.96
N ARG A 166 -4.27 17.61 17.00
CA ARG A 166 -2.99 17.02 17.38
C ARG A 166 -2.94 15.59 16.86
N CYS A 167 -1.96 15.25 16.03
CA CYS A 167 -1.64 13.86 15.68
C CYS A 167 -0.29 13.47 16.27
N ASP A 168 -0.15 12.21 16.66
CA ASP A 168 1.03 11.70 17.35
C ASP A 168 1.33 10.26 16.94
N ASN A 169 2.49 10.05 16.35
CA ASN A 169 3.02 8.74 15.95
C ASN A 169 4.23 8.32 16.81
N SER A 170 4.34 8.84 18.03
CA SER A 170 5.35 8.39 19.00
C SER A 170 5.32 6.88 19.16
N ARG A 171 6.51 6.28 19.23
CA ARG A 171 6.72 4.85 19.50
C ARG A 171 5.98 4.42 20.76
N ASP A 172 5.24 3.33 20.66
CA ASP A 172 4.40 2.82 21.74
C ASP A 172 4.17 1.32 21.58
N THR A 173 4.83 0.51 22.41
CA THR A 173 4.73 -0.95 22.34
C THR A 173 3.34 -1.45 22.74
N GLU A 174 2.53 -0.66 23.44
CA GLU A 174 1.15 -1.01 23.79
C GLU A 174 0.13 -0.58 22.72
N MET A 175 0.60 -0.13 21.56
CA MET A 175 -0.21 0.22 20.39
C MET A 175 0.19 -0.65 19.19
N ILE A 176 -0.79 -1.14 18.43
CA ILE A 176 -0.52 -1.76 17.12
C ILE A 176 -0.45 -0.72 16.01
N PRO A 177 0.43 -0.89 15.00
CA PRO A 177 1.41 -1.98 14.81
C PRO A 177 2.69 -1.81 15.63
N SER A 178 3.52 -2.87 15.66
CA SER A 178 4.87 -2.84 16.24
C SER A 178 5.82 -1.98 15.40
N ASP A 179 6.71 -1.22 16.04
CA ASP A 179 7.86 -0.58 15.38
C ASP A 179 8.90 -1.56 14.82
N LEU A 180 8.79 -2.86 15.13
CA LEU A 180 9.59 -3.92 14.49
C LEU A 180 9.11 -4.22 13.07
N SER A 181 7.98 -3.67 12.64
CA SER A 181 7.42 -3.86 11.31
C SER A 181 8.33 -3.31 10.21
N ASP A 182 8.28 -3.93 9.03
CA ASP A 182 9.07 -3.51 7.86
C ASP A 182 8.39 -2.38 7.07
N PHE A 183 7.77 -1.42 7.76
CA PHE A 183 7.13 -0.22 7.19
C PHE A 183 7.07 0.91 8.23
N ASN A 184 6.95 2.17 7.79
CA ASN A 184 6.87 3.32 8.68
C ASN A 184 5.49 3.45 9.36
N LEU A 185 5.48 3.76 10.66
CA LEU A 185 4.26 4.15 11.38
C LEU A 185 4.05 5.65 11.20
N TYR A 186 3.42 6.02 10.09
CA TYR A 186 3.29 7.40 9.66
C TYR A 186 2.45 8.26 10.62
N GLY A 187 2.79 9.55 10.69
CA GLY A 187 2.07 10.58 11.43
C GLY A 187 1.41 11.64 10.55
N GLY A 188 0.23 12.11 10.95
CA GLY A 188 -0.48 13.21 10.30
C GLY A 188 -1.89 12.87 9.83
N ILE A 189 -2.55 13.85 9.21
CA ILE A 189 -3.87 13.69 8.58
C ILE A 189 -3.61 13.28 7.12
N TYR A 190 -3.14 12.05 6.94
CA TYR A 190 -2.65 11.55 5.66
C TYR A 190 -3.73 10.91 4.78
N ARG A 191 -4.96 10.74 5.28
CA ARG A 191 -6.14 10.54 4.42
C ARG A 191 -7.06 11.75 4.55
N TYR A 192 -8.08 11.81 3.70
CA TYR A 192 -8.97 12.97 3.66
C TYR A 192 -9.70 13.17 5.00
N LEU A 193 -9.78 14.45 5.39
CA LEU A 193 -10.64 14.94 6.45
C LEU A 193 -11.83 15.65 5.80
N ASN A 194 -13.03 15.20 6.14
CA ASN A 194 -14.28 15.67 5.55
C ASN A 194 -15.11 16.44 6.59
N LEU A 195 -15.66 17.59 6.19
CA LEU A 195 -16.74 18.26 6.89
C LEU A 195 -18.08 17.72 6.39
N VAL A 196 -18.91 17.26 7.31
CA VAL A 196 -20.19 16.62 7.01
C VAL A 196 -21.31 17.28 7.81
N TYR A 197 -22.38 17.65 7.12
CA TYR A 197 -23.62 18.08 7.76
C TYR A 197 -24.66 16.99 7.65
N THR A 198 -25.34 16.70 8.74
CA THR A 198 -26.45 15.73 8.77
C THR A 198 -27.68 16.36 9.42
N PRO A 199 -28.90 15.95 9.03
CA PRO A 199 -30.10 16.25 9.79
C PRO A 199 -30.01 15.72 11.24
N ALA A 200 -30.86 16.23 12.14
CA ALA A 200 -30.88 15.77 13.53
C ALA A 200 -31.06 14.24 13.63
N LEU A 201 -31.95 13.68 12.79
CA LEU A 201 -32.03 12.24 12.56
C LEU A 201 -31.27 11.85 11.29
N ALA A 202 -30.25 11.01 11.46
CA ALA A 202 -29.34 10.61 10.38
C ALA A 202 -29.13 9.09 10.33
N LEU A 203 -28.85 8.59 9.12
CA LEU A 203 -28.34 7.24 8.90
C LEU A 203 -26.90 7.17 9.42
N ARG A 204 -26.61 6.11 10.18
CA ARG A 204 -25.27 5.84 10.69
C ARG A 204 -24.56 4.74 9.92
N SER A 205 -25.27 3.68 9.56
CA SER A 205 -24.73 2.62 8.69
C SER A 205 -25.81 2.06 7.78
N VAL A 206 -25.39 1.56 6.61
CA VAL A 206 -26.18 0.73 5.71
C VAL A 206 -25.38 -0.53 5.42
N ARG A 207 -25.95 -1.70 5.72
CA ARG A 207 -25.36 -3.01 5.45
C ARG A 207 -26.13 -3.66 4.32
N VAL A 208 -25.41 -4.16 3.33
CA VAL A 208 -25.99 -4.84 2.17
C VAL A 208 -25.40 -6.25 2.04
N ASP A 209 -26.18 -7.24 2.47
CA ASP A 209 -25.79 -8.65 2.42
C ASP A 209 -26.30 -9.27 1.12
N ALA A 210 -25.41 -9.34 0.12
CA ALA A 210 -25.69 -9.97 -1.17
C ALA A 210 -25.14 -11.41 -1.20
N THR A 211 -26.06 -12.38 -1.21
CA THR A 211 -25.73 -13.81 -1.29
C THR A 211 -26.24 -14.41 -2.60
N VAL A 212 -25.55 -15.41 -3.13
CA VAL A 212 -25.98 -16.15 -4.32
C VAL A 212 -25.64 -17.62 -4.16
N ASP A 213 -26.47 -18.51 -4.69
CA ASP A 213 -26.15 -19.94 -4.71
C ASP A 213 -24.86 -20.25 -5.51
N ALA A 214 -24.25 -21.39 -5.23
CA ALA A 214 -23.00 -21.82 -5.88
C ALA A 214 -23.08 -21.92 -7.42
N LYS A 215 -24.28 -21.98 -7.99
CA LYS A 215 -24.51 -22.00 -9.45
C LYS A 215 -24.78 -20.60 -10.01
N GLY A 216 -24.78 -19.56 -9.19
CA GLY A 216 -25.04 -18.18 -9.58
C GLY A 216 -26.50 -17.89 -9.95
N LYS A 217 -27.47 -18.73 -9.57
CA LYS A 217 -28.83 -18.66 -10.11
C LYS A 217 -29.82 -17.89 -9.26
N ASN A 218 -29.74 -17.99 -7.95
CA ASN A 218 -30.70 -17.35 -7.04
C ASN A 218 -29.93 -16.46 -6.07
N GLY A 219 -30.12 -15.16 -6.20
CA GLY A 219 -29.57 -14.15 -5.31
C GLY A 219 -30.57 -13.75 -4.23
N VAL A 220 -30.08 -13.51 -3.02
CA VAL A 220 -30.84 -12.89 -1.93
C VAL A 220 -30.06 -11.68 -1.42
N LEU A 221 -30.77 -10.56 -1.30
CA LEU A 221 -30.26 -9.30 -0.81
C LEU A 221 -30.97 -8.95 0.50
N ASP A 222 -30.23 -8.88 1.60
CA ASP A 222 -30.72 -8.39 2.88
C ASP A 222 -30.12 -7.03 3.20
N ILE A 223 -30.98 -6.07 3.57
CA ILE A 223 -30.55 -4.69 3.81
C ILE A 223 -30.84 -4.34 5.26
N PHE A 224 -29.84 -3.77 5.94
CA PHE A 224 -29.94 -3.31 7.31
C PHE A 224 -29.49 -1.86 7.41
N ALA A 225 -30.05 -1.13 8.38
CA ALA A 225 -29.58 0.22 8.68
C ALA A 225 -29.59 0.50 10.17
N THR A 226 -28.71 1.40 10.60
CA THR A 226 -28.71 1.96 11.95
C THR A 226 -28.76 3.48 11.88
N PHE A 227 -29.19 4.11 12.96
CA PHE A 227 -29.41 5.56 13.05
C PHE A 227 -28.62 6.15 14.21
N ASN A 228 -28.41 7.46 14.18
CA ASN A 228 -27.81 8.20 15.29
C ASN A 228 -28.74 8.36 16.51
N GLN A 229 -30.00 7.91 16.41
CA GLN A 229 -31.00 7.95 17.48
C GLN A 229 -31.68 6.57 17.68
N ASN A 230 -32.04 6.25 18.93
CA ASN A 230 -32.63 4.95 19.29
C ASN A 230 -34.11 4.79 18.87
N LYS A 231 -34.82 5.90 18.65
CA LYS A 231 -36.24 5.90 18.25
C LYS A 231 -36.40 6.78 17.01
N PRO A 232 -35.92 6.33 15.85
CA PRO A 232 -36.05 7.10 14.62
C PRO A 232 -37.54 7.23 14.23
N ALA A 233 -37.94 8.41 13.78
CA ALA A 233 -39.28 8.68 13.24
C ALA A 233 -39.12 9.37 11.87
N GLY A 234 -39.81 8.85 10.86
CA GLY A 234 -39.60 9.22 9.47
C GLY A 234 -39.83 8.07 8.49
N ILE A 235 -39.59 8.35 7.22
CA ILE A 235 -39.78 7.41 6.11
C ILE A 235 -38.42 7.12 5.47
N LEU A 236 -38.09 5.84 5.33
CA LEU A 236 -37.00 5.38 4.47
C LEU A 236 -37.53 4.97 3.10
N ASN A 237 -36.94 5.51 2.04
CA ASN A 237 -37.10 5.02 0.67
C ASN A 237 -35.83 4.23 0.29
N VAL A 238 -35.98 2.93 0.03
CA VAL A 238 -34.89 2.03 -0.37
C VAL A 238 -35.03 1.69 -1.85
N LYS A 239 -34.02 2.01 -2.65
CA LYS A 239 -33.96 1.75 -4.10
C LYS A 239 -32.77 0.87 -4.45
N ILE A 240 -33.01 -0.15 -5.27
CA ILE A 240 -31.98 -1.07 -5.76
C ILE A 240 -31.86 -0.92 -7.27
N PHE A 241 -30.64 -0.67 -7.75
CA PHE A 241 -30.34 -0.53 -9.17
C PHE A 241 -29.43 -1.66 -9.66
N SER A 242 -29.64 -2.10 -10.90
CA SER A 242 -28.76 -3.03 -11.60
C SER A 242 -27.42 -2.38 -11.96
N PRO A 243 -26.42 -3.16 -12.42
CA PRO A 243 -25.14 -2.63 -12.89
C PRO A 243 -25.26 -1.64 -14.07
N GLN A 244 -26.35 -1.71 -14.83
CA GLN A 244 -26.67 -0.77 -15.92
C GLN A 244 -27.52 0.42 -15.43
N ASN A 245 -27.57 0.68 -14.12
CA ASN A 245 -28.36 1.73 -13.47
C ASN A 245 -29.88 1.63 -13.67
N LYS A 246 -30.41 0.44 -13.97
CA LYS A 246 -31.87 0.23 -14.05
C LYS A 246 -32.45 -0.02 -12.66
N LEU A 247 -33.51 0.71 -12.28
CA LEU A 247 -34.24 0.45 -11.03
C LEU A 247 -34.88 -0.94 -11.05
N LEU A 248 -34.49 -1.79 -10.11
CA LEU A 248 -34.99 -3.16 -9.92
C LEU A 248 -36.07 -3.24 -8.86
N LYS A 249 -35.93 -2.44 -7.80
CA LYS A 249 -36.83 -2.44 -6.64
C LYS A 249 -36.84 -1.08 -5.97
N GLU A 250 -38.01 -0.70 -5.47
CA GLU A 250 -38.23 0.45 -4.62
C GLU A 250 -39.19 0.05 -3.49
N GLN A 251 -38.93 0.52 -2.28
CA GLN A 251 -39.78 0.27 -1.12
C GLN A 251 -39.68 1.41 -0.11
N ASP A 252 -40.84 1.84 0.38
CA ASP A 252 -40.95 2.76 1.51
C ASP A 252 -41.15 1.99 2.83
N ILE A 253 -40.47 2.45 3.89
CA ILE A 253 -40.53 1.87 5.24
C ILE A 253 -40.76 3.01 6.23
N ARG A 254 -41.83 2.90 7.03
CA ARG A 254 -42.10 3.82 8.15
C ARG A 254 -41.32 3.37 9.37
N LEU A 255 -40.53 4.26 9.97
CA LEU A 255 -39.63 3.92 11.07
C LEU A 255 -40.34 3.78 12.41
N GLU A 256 -41.55 4.33 12.54
CA GLU A 256 -42.35 4.22 13.76
C GLU A 256 -42.76 2.77 14.08
N ASP A 257 -42.78 1.89 13.07
CA ASP A 257 -43.11 0.47 13.18
C ASP A 257 -41.85 -0.44 13.27
N PHE A 258 -40.65 0.16 13.33
CA PHE A 258 -39.38 -0.55 13.21
C PHE A 258 -38.85 -1.03 14.57
N SER A 259 -38.81 -2.35 14.76
CA SER A 259 -38.32 -3.01 15.98
C SER A 259 -37.00 -3.78 15.82
N GLY A 260 -36.35 -3.70 14.65
CA GLY A 260 -35.14 -4.46 14.30
C GLY A 260 -34.04 -3.62 13.67
N GLN A 261 -33.04 -4.24 13.06
CA GLN A 261 -32.04 -3.57 12.19
C GLN A 261 -32.24 -3.90 10.71
N LYS A 262 -32.94 -5.00 10.39
CA LYS A 262 -33.21 -5.46 9.02
C LYS A 262 -34.36 -4.67 8.41
N LEU A 263 -34.07 -3.86 7.40
CA LEU A 263 -35.04 -3.04 6.69
C LEU A 263 -35.94 -3.89 5.77
N CYS A 264 -35.31 -4.68 4.90
CA CYS A 264 -36.03 -5.47 3.89
C CYS A 264 -35.16 -6.60 3.34
N SER A 265 -35.79 -7.49 2.57
CA SER A 265 -35.15 -8.61 1.88
C SER A 265 -35.71 -8.73 0.46
N PHE A 266 -34.84 -8.98 -0.51
CA PHE A 266 -35.20 -9.10 -1.92
C PHE A 266 -34.55 -10.33 -2.55
N SER A 267 -35.32 -11.09 -3.32
CA SER A 267 -34.77 -12.19 -4.14
C SER A 267 -34.62 -11.73 -5.58
N LEU A 268 -33.49 -12.09 -6.19
CA LEU A 268 -33.20 -11.81 -7.59
C LEU A 268 -32.87 -13.11 -8.32
N ASN A 269 -33.63 -13.42 -9.37
CA ASN A 269 -33.35 -14.58 -10.23
C ASN A 269 -32.28 -14.21 -11.26
N LYS A 270 -31.23 -15.02 -11.36
CA LYS A 270 -30.05 -14.85 -12.22
C LYS A 270 -29.44 -13.44 -12.08
N PRO A 271 -28.94 -13.07 -10.89
CA PRO A 271 -28.19 -11.83 -10.77
C PRO A 271 -26.95 -11.85 -11.68
N GLU A 272 -26.62 -10.71 -12.28
CA GLU A 272 -25.27 -10.50 -12.81
C GLU A 272 -24.24 -10.68 -11.70
N LEU A 273 -23.25 -11.55 -11.94
CA LEU A 273 -22.25 -11.89 -10.95
C LEU A 273 -21.06 -10.94 -11.05
N TRP A 274 -20.52 -10.56 -9.90
CA TRP A 274 -19.24 -9.87 -9.80
C TRP A 274 -18.10 -10.89 -9.97
N ALA A 275 -17.14 -10.56 -10.81
CA ALA A 275 -15.90 -11.31 -11.03
C ALA A 275 -14.79 -10.38 -11.55
N PRO A 276 -13.50 -10.77 -11.46
CA PRO A 276 -12.39 -9.95 -11.96
C PRO A 276 -12.44 -9.51 -13.42
N ASP A 277 -13.02 -10.34 -14.30
CA ASP A 277 -13.22 -10.06 -15.73
C ASP A 277 -14.53 -9.33 -16.02
N HIS A 278 -15.50 -9.43 -15.10
CA HIS A 278 -16.83 -8.84 -15.18
C HIS A 278 -17.24 -8.25 -13.81
N PRO A 279 -16.70 -7.09 -13.39
CA PRO A 279 -16.93 -6.51 -12.08
C PRO A 279 -18.31 -5.83 -11.97
N SER A 280 -19.36 -6.64 -12.02
CA SER A 280 -20.76 -6.17 -12.01
C SER A 280 -21.16 -5.64 -10.64
N LEU A 281 -21.37 -4.33 -10.52
CA LEU A 281 -21.74 -3.66 -9.26
C LEU A 281 -23.18 -3.16 -9.29
N TYR A 282 -23.98 -3.60 -8.34
CA TYR A 282 -25.30 -3.06 -8.05
C TYR A 282 -25.18 -1.87 -7.11
N ARG A 283 -26.27 -1.11 -6.98
CA ARG A 283 -26.33 0.07 -6.13
C ARG A 283 -27.56 0.03 -5.24
N CYS A 284 -27.36 0.18 -3.94
CA CYS A 284 -28.40 0.36 -2.95
C CYS A 284 -28.42 1.82 -2.51
N GLU A 285 -29.54 2.49 -2.73
CA GLU A 285 -29.77 3.87 -2.34
C GLU A 285 -30.80 3.90 -1.22
N VAL A 286 -30.44 4.50 -0.09
CA VAL A 286 -31.31 4.65 1.08
C VAL A 286 -31.50 6.14 1.35
N THR A 287 -32.73 6.62 1.18
CA THR A 287 -33.10 8.01 1.46
C THR A 287 -33.96 8.06 2.72
N LEU A 288 -33.47 8.73 3.76
CA LEU A 288 -34.18 9.01 4.99
C LEU A 288 -34.83 10.39 4.91
N GLN A 289 -36.15 10.44 5.05
CA GLN A 289 -36.93 11.67 5.14
C GLN A 289 -37.53 11.78 6.55
N SER A 290 -37.22 12.87 7.25
CA SER A 290 -37.81 13.20 8.55
C SER A 290 -38.11 14.69 8.65
N GLU A 291 -38.73 15.13 9.75
CA GLU A 291 -38.99 16.56 10.00
C GLU A 291 -37.71 17.40 10.09
N SER A 292 -36.58 16.77 10.47
CA SER A 292 -35.28 17.46 10.59
C SER A 292 -34.52 17.62 9.27
N GLY A 293 -34.97 16.95 8.21
CA GLY A 293 -34.35 17.02 6.89
C GLY A 293 -34.37 15.71 6.14
N THR A 294 -33.74 15.71 4.97
CA THR A 294 -33.55 14.52 4.13
C THR A 294 -32.07 14.17 4.05
N MET A 295 -31.74 12.90 4.20
CA MET A 295 -30.40 12.37 4.06
C MET A 295 -30.39 11.19 3.09
N LYS A 296 -29.34 11.10 2.26
CA LYS A 296 -29.14 10.02 1.30
C LYS A 296 -27.83 9.29 1.58
N ALA A 297 -27.90 7.97 1.71
CA ALA A 297 -26.76 7.07 1.71
C ALA A 297 -26.80 6.17 0.47
N GLU A 298 -25.63 5.82 -0.04
CA GLU A 298 -25.47 4.96 -1.20
C GLU A 298 -24.38 3.92 -0.93
N GLU A 299 -24.69 2.66 -1.20
CA GLU A 299 -23.77 1.54 -1.07
C GLU A 299 -23.72 0.75 -2.37
N LYS A 300 -22.51 0.46 -2.85
CA LYS A 300 -22.30 -0.48 -3.96
C LYS A 300 -22.11 -1.88 -3.40
N PHE A 301 -22.56 -2.88 -4.15
CA PHE A 301 -22.42 -4.29 -3.77
C PHE A 301 -22.39 -5.19 -5.01
N GLY A 302 -22.01 -6.46 -4.85
CA GLY A 302 -21.97 -7.43 -5.95
C GLY A 302 -22.36 -8.84 -5.50
N PHE A 303 -23.06 -9.57 -6.37
CA PHE A 303 -23.36 -10.98 -6.14
C PHE A 303 -22.17 -11.82 -6.58
N ARG A 304 -21.57 -12.56 -5.65
CA ARG A 304 -20.52 -13.54 -5.95
C ARG A 304 -20.57 -14.68 -4.97
N HIS A 305 -20.20 -15.87 -5.44
CA HIS A 305 -19.96 -17.03 -4.58
C HIS A 305 -18.50 -17.43 -4.73
N PHE A 306 -17.80 -17.66 -3.63
CA PHE A 306 -16.43 -18.16 -3.64
C PHE A 306 -16.27 -19.32 -2.66
N GLU A 307 -15.27 -20.16 -2.93
CA GLU A 307 -14.94 -21.32 -2.10
C GLU A 307 -13.42 -21.52 -2.10
N PHE A 308 -12.85 -21.70 -0.91
CA PHE A 308 -11.51 -22.28 -0.75
C PHE A 308 -11.67 -23.78 -0.61
N VAL A 309 -11.29 -24.55 -1.63
CA VAL A 309 -11.40 -26.01 -1.59
C VAL A 309 -10.40 -26.54 -0.58
N LYS A 310 -10.84 -27.41 0.33
CA LYS A 310 -9.94 -28.06 1.30
C LYS A 310 -8.84 -28.84 0.57
N LYS A 311 -7.57 -28.54 0.88
CA LYS A 311 -6.37 -29.07 0.19
C LYS A 311 -6.43 -28.88 -1.33
N GLY A 312 -7.05 -27.79 -1.78
CA GLY A 312 -7.31 -27.54 -3.19
C GLY A 312 -7.30 -26.05 -3.55
N PRO A 313 -7.77 -25.72 -4.78
CA PRO A 313 -7.67 -24.37 -5.31
C PRO A 313 -8.79 -23.46 -4.81
N PHE A 314 -8.75 -22.21 -5.27
CA PHE A 314 -9.82 -21.24 -5.08
C PHE A 314 -10.82 -21.32 -6.23
N MET A 315 -12.10 -21.26 -5.89
CA MET A 315 -13.21 -21.25 -6.84
C MET A 315 -13.98 -19.95 -6.73
N LEU A 316 -14.27 -19.31 -7.85
CA LEU A 316 -15.15 -18.13 -7.95
C LEU A 316 -16.28 -18.44 -8.94
N ASN A 317 -17.52 -18.21 -8.51
CA ASN A 317 -18.73 -18.42 -9.31
C ASN A 317 -18.77 -19.81 -9.99
N GLY A 318 -18.33 -20.84 -9.25
CA GLY A 318 -18.31 -22.24 -9.69
C GLY A 318 -17.14 -22.63 -10.60
N LYS A 319 -16.18 -21.73 -10.86
CA LYS A 319 -14.99 -22.00 -11.69
C LYS A 319 -13.72 -21.80 -10.89
N ARG A 320 -12.70 -22.61 -11.17
CA ARG A 320 -11.36 -22.41 -10.61
C ARG A 320 -10.83 -21.06 -11.07
N LEU A 321 -10.33 -20.26 -10.14
CA LEU A 321 -9.61 -19.03 -10.42
C LEU A 321 -8.28 -19.06 -9.66
N LEU A 322 -7.17 -18.95 -10.40
CA LEU A 322 -5.87 -18.74 -9.76
C LEU A 322 -5.79 -17.27 -9.30
N LEU A 323 -5.58 -17.05 -8.00
CA LEU A 323 -5.34 -15.71 -7.46
C LEU A 323 -3.94 -15.22 -7.88
N ARG A 324 -3.93 -14.23 -8.77
CA ARG A 324 -2.76 -13.54 -9.33
C ARG A 324 -2.57 -12.26 -8.54
N GLY A 325 -1.86 -12.41 -7.43
CA GLY A 325 -1.86 -11.46 -6.34
C GLY A 325 -0.68 -10.49 -6.33
N THR A 326 -0.90 -9.32 -5.73
CA THR A 326 0.17 -8.41 -5.27
C THR A 326 -0.16 -7.84 -3.88
N HIS A 327 0.69 -6.94 -3.38
CA HIS A 327 0.44 -6.12 -2.18
C HIS A 327 0.68 -4.65 -2.46
N ARG A 328 0.17 -3.79 -1.59
CA ARG A 328 0.52 -2.37 -1.56
C ARG A 328 0.61 -1.83 -0.13
N HIS A 329 1.44 -0.80 0.04
CA HIS A 329 1.40 0.08 1.20
C HIS A 329 0.83 1.44 0.79
N GLU A 330 0.23 2.16 1.74
CA GLU A 330 -0.08 3.58 1.57
C GLU A 330 1.20 4.39 1.73
N ASP A 331 1.98 4.41 0.65
CA ASP A 331 3.27 5.06 0.58
C ASP A 331 3.57 5.48 -0.86
N HIS A 332 3.97 6.73 -1.07
CA HIS A 332 4.36 7.23 -2.39
C HIS A 332 5.44 8.31 -2.31
N ALA A 333 6.20 8.43 -3.39
CA ALA A 333 7.31 9.36 -3.50
C ALA A 333 6.87 10.81 -3.20
N GLY A 334 7.60 11.49 -2.31
CA GLY A 334 7.35 12.89 -1.95
C GLY A 334 6.16 13.15 -1.01
N VAL A 335 5.31 12.16 -0.73
CA VAL A 335 4.10 12.35 0.10
C VAL A 335 3.94 11.32 1.22
N ALA A 336 4.75 10.27 1.27
CA ALA A 336 4.59 9.17 2.22
C ALA A 336 3.15 8.62 2.18
N ALA A 337 2.44 8.56 3.30
CA ALA A 337 1.04 8.10 3.33
C ALA A 337 0.00 9.08 2.76
N ALA A 338 0.38 10.33 2.49
CA ALA A 338 -0.55 11.38 2.04
C ALA A 338 -0.88 11.28 0.53
N MET A 339 -1.22 10.08 0.08
CA MET A 339 -1.61 9.83 -1.31
C MET A 339 -2.96 10.48 -1.61
N THR A 340 -3.08 11.11 -2.78
CA THR A 340 -4.37 11.61 -3.27
C THR A 340 -5.19 10.50 -3.91
N GLU A 341 -6.47 10.75 -4.11
CA GLU A 341 -7.37 9.86 -4.85
C GLU A 341 -6.82 9.54 -6.24
N GLU A 342 -6.29 10.55 -6.96
CA GLU A 342 -5.72 10.38 -8.30
C GLU A 342 -4.53 9.43 -8.28
N MET A 343 -3.62 9.57 -7.30
CA MET A 343 -2.48 8.67 -7.13
C MET A 343 -2.92 7.24 -6.82
N ILE A 344 -3.97 7.07 -6.01
CA ILE A 344 -4.53 5.75 -5.69
C ILE A 344 -5.12 5.12 -6.95
N VAL A 345 -5.96 5.87 -7.69
CA VAL A 345 -6.60 5.37 -8.92
C VAL A 345 -5.54 4.96 -9.95
N GLU A 346 -4.53 5.79 -10.18
CA GLU A 346 -3.42 5.46 -11.10
C GLU A 346 -2.71 4.17 -10.68
N GLU A 347 -2.37 4.02 -9.39
CA GLU A 347 -1.72 2.80 -8.88
C GLU A 347 -2.57 1.54 -9.14
N MET A 348 -3.86 1.62 -8.84
CA MET A 348 -4.79 0.50 -8.96
C MET A 348 -5.05 0.13 -10.43
N GLU A 349 -5.13 1.13 -11.32
CA GLU A 349 -5.23 0.90 -12.76
C GLU A 349 -3.95 0.28 -13.32
N MET A 350 -2.77 0.69 -12.86
CA MET A 350 -1.52 0.04 -13.23
C MET A 350 -1.49 -1.42 -12.80
N MET A 351 -1.93 -1.75 -11.57
CA MET A 351 -2.06 -3.14 -11.12
C MET A 351 -3.00 -3.93 -12.04
N LYS A 352 -4.16 -3.37 -12.38
CA LYS A 352 -5.11 -4.04 -13.28
C LYS A 352 -4.49 -4.26 -14.68
N SER A 353 -3.77 -3.28 -15.19
CA SER A 353 -3.08 -3.36 -16.49
C SER A 353 -1.93 -4.39 -16.51
N MET A 354 -1.40 -4.75 -15.34
CA MET A 354 -0.42 -5.82 -15.16
C MET A 354 -1.08 -7.22 -15.12
N GLY A 355 -2.42 -7.28 -15.01
CA GLY A 355 -3.19 -8.52 -14.94
C GLY A 355 -3.49 -9.02 -13.51
N VAL A 356 -3.32 -8.15 -12.51
CA VAL A 356 -3.68 -8.45 -11.11
C VAL A 356 -5.19 -8.72 -11.00
N ASN A 357 -5.54 -9.77 -10.25
CA ASN A 357 -6.92 -10.10 -9.89
C ASN A 357 -7.14 -10.29 -8.39
N PHE A 358 -6.07 -10.17 -7.58
CA PHE A 358 -6.08 -10.30 -6.14
C PHE A 358 -5.08 -9.32 -5.51
N ILE A 359 -5.40 -8.77 -4.35
CA ILE A 359 -4.49 -7.92 -3.59
C ILE A 359 -4.62 -8.21 -2.09
N ARG A 360 -3.49 -8.23 -1.39
CA ARG A 360 -3.48 -8.09 0.06
C ARG A 360 -3.04 -6.67 0.40
N LEU A 361 -3.89 -5.95 1.15
CA LEU A 361 -3.75 -4.52 1.41
C LEU A 361 -2.73 -4.21 2.51
N GLY A 362 -1.49 -4.69 2.34
CA GLY A 362 -0.41 -4.48 3.30
C GLY A 362 -0.74 -5.10 4.65
N HIS A 363 -0.58 -4.30 5.72
CA HIS A 363 -0.72 -4.76 7.11
C HIS A 363 -1.72 -3.92 7.91
N TYR A 364 -2.74 -3.38 7.25
CA TYR A 364 -3.74 -2.52 7.87
C TYR A 364 -4.93 -2.33 6.94
N GLN A 365 -6.04 -1.83 7.50
CA GLN A 365 -7.14 -1.28 6.72
C GLN A 365 -6.64 -0.13 5.83
N GLN A 366 -7.02 -0.12 4.55
CA GLN A 366 -6.65 0.95 3.62
C GLN A 366 -7.79 1.92 3.37
N SER A 367 -7.50 3.01 2.68
CA SER A 367 -8.49 3.99 2.25
C SER A 367 -9.61 3.31 1.47
N ARG A 368 -10.85 3.68 1.76
CA ARG A 368 -12.05 3.20 1.05
C ARG A 368 -11.95 3.37 -0.47
N ILE A 369 -11.22 4.39 -0.94
CA ILE A 369 -10.93 4.61 -2.36
C ILE A 369 -10.26 3.37 -2.98
N VAL A 370 -9.33 2.72 -2.27
CA VAL A 370 -8.67 1.49 -2.74
C VAL A 370 -9.68 0.35 -2.89
N LEU A 371 -10.60 0.21 -1.95
CA LEU A 371 -11.64 -0.84 -1.98
C LEU A 371 -12.66 -0.59 -3.08
N GLU A 372 -13.05 0.68 -3.29
CA GLU A 372 -13.91 1.10 -4.39
C GLU A 372 -13.26 0.82 -5.76
N GLU A 373 -11.94 1.05 -5.87
CA GLU A 373 -11.18 0.69 -7.07
C GLU A 373 -11.03 -0.82 -7.24
N CYS A 374 -10.85 -1.59 -6.17
CA CYS A 374 -10.84 -3.05 -6.23
C CYS A 374 -12.18 -3.61 -6.73
N ASP A 375 -13.29 -3.06 -6.23
CA ASP A 375 -14.63 -3.42 -6.67
C ASP A 375 -14.85 -3.08 -8.15
N ARG A 376 -14.43 -1.88 -8.59
CA ARG A 376 -14.60 -1.36 -9.96
C ARG A 376 -13.73 -2.10 -10.97
N LEU A 377 -12.47 -2.36 -10.62
CA LEU A 377 -11.48 -2.98 -11.49
C LEU A 377 -11.55 -4.51 -11.46
N GLY A 378 -12.30 -5.10 -10.52
CA GLY A 378 -12.39 -6.54 -10.39
C GLY A 378 -11.10 -7.13 -9.82
N ILE A 379 -10.74 -6.71 -8.61
CA ILE A 379 -9.58 -7.20 -7.85
C ILE A 379 -10.11 -7.72 -6.52
N LEU A 380 -9.90 -9.01 -6.22
CA LEU A 380 -10.26 -9.62 -4.94
C LEU A 380 -9.34 -9.13 -3.83
N VAL A 381 -9.83 -9.05 -2.58
CA VAL A 381 -9.12 -8.41 -1.48
C VAL A 381 -8.97 -9.33 -0.26
N TRP A 382 -7.75 -9.36 0.28
CA TRP A 382 -7.45 -9.62 1.68
C TRP A 382 -7.11 -8.29 2.35
N GLU A 383 -7.85 -7.92 3.38
CA GLU A 383 -7.55 -6.76 4.23
C GLU A 383 -7.35 -7.22 5.70
N GLU A 384 -6.40 -6.63 6.43
CA GLU A 384 -6.02 -7.11 7.77
C GLU A 384 -5.86 -6.00 8.81
N ILE A 385 -5.98 -6.35 10.09
CA ILE A 385 -5.64 -5.44 11.19
C ILE A 385 -4.12 -5.34 11.40
N PRO A 386 -3.60 -4.22 11.94
CA PRO A 386 -2.17 -4.02 12.12
C PRO A 386 -1.55 -4.78 13.31
N TRP A 387 -2.08 -5.94 13.69
CA TRP A 387 -1.38 -6.83 14.63
C TRP A 387 -0.21 -7.52 13.90
N CYS A 388 0.88 -6.77 13.74
CA CYS A 388 2.06 -7.16 12.97
C CYS A 388 3.29 -7.20 13.90
N ARG A 389 3.90 -8.39 14.06
CA ARG A 389 5.09 -8.64 14.90
C ARG A 389 4.90 -8.30 16.40
N GLY A 390 6.01 -8.22 17.14
CA GLY A 390 6.10 -7.72 18.52
C GLY A 390 5.71 -8.71 19.62
N GLY A 391 4.68 -9.51 19.41
CA GLY A 391 4.07 -10.38 20.42
C GLY A 391 2.66 -9.92 20.76
N LEU A 392 2.34 -9.81 22.06
CA LEU A 392 1.00 -9.41 22.54
C LEU A 392 1.11 -8.53 23.78
N GLY A 393 0.54 -7.32 23.71
CA GLY A 393 0.51 -6.37 24.81
C GLY A 393 -0.61 -6.61 25.84
N GLY A 394 -0.84 -5.59 26.66
CA GLY A 394 -1.86 -5.53 27.70
C GLY A 394 -3.28 -5.34 27.18
N ASP A 395 -4.16 -4.83 28.03
CA ASP A 395 -5.59 -4.71 27.72
C ASP A 395 -5.87 -3.61 26.69
N LEU A 396 -5.17 -2.48 26.75
CA LEU A 396 -5.30 -1.39 25.76
C LEU A 396 -4.92 -1.86 24.34
N TYR A 397 -3.83 -2.62 24.22
CA TYR A 397 -3.40 -3.24 22.97
C TYR A 397 -4.49 -4.16 22.38
N LYS A 398 -5.04 -5.05 23.22
CA LYS A 398 -6.09 -6.00 22.80
C LYS A 398 -7.39 -5.30 22.46
N GLU A 399 -7.77 -4.27 23.22
CA GLU A 399 -8.94 -3.43 22.93
C GLU A 399 -8.79 -2.69 21.60
N GLN A 400 -7.59 -2.16 21.29
CA GLN A 400 -7.31 -1.59 19.97
C GLN A 400 -7.48 -2.63 18.87
N ALA A 401 -6.86 -3.81 18.99
CA ALA A 401 -6.98 -4.87 17.99
C ALA A 401 -8.44 -5.29 17.73
N ARG A 402 -9.24 -5.48 18.80
CA ARG A 402 -10.68 -5.78 18.66
C ARG A 402 -11.45 -4.65 17.99
N ARG A 403 -11.18 -3.40 18.39
CA ARG A 403 -11.83 -2.21 17.82
C ARG A 403 -11.52 -2.09 16.33
N MET A 404 -10.25 -2.16 15.96
CA MET A 404 -9.83 -2.03 14.56
C MET A 404 -10.35 -3.19 13.69
N LEU A 405 -10.40 -4.42 14.21
CA LEU A 405 -11.04 -5.54 13.49
C LEU A 405 -12.53 -5.28 13.28
N THR A 406 -13.20 -4.80 14.32
CA THR A 406 -14.63 -4.47 14.24
C THR A 406 -14.86 -3.37 13.21
N ASN A 407 -14.09 -2.28 13.27
CA ASN A 407 -14.21 -1.13 12.38
C ASN A 407 -13.93 -1.52 10.93
N MET A 408 -12.84 -2.23 10.65
CA MET A 408 -12.50 -2.71 9.30
C MET A 408 -13.66 -3.52 8.70
N ILE A 409 -14.19 -4.50 9.44
CA ILE A 409 -15.30 -5.34 8.96
C ILE A 409 -16.57 -4.49 8.78
N THR A 410 -16.96 -3.66 9.74
CA THR A 410 -18.22 -2.92 9.66
C THR A 410 -18.20 -1.81 8.61
N GLN A 411 -17.02 -1.23 8.32
CA GLN A 411 -16.82 -0.20 7.31
C GLN A 411 -16.73 -0.78 5.90
N HIS A 412 -16.11 -1.96 5.73
CA HIS A 412 -15.78 -2.50 4.41
C HIS A 412 -16.55 -3.76 3.97
N ARG A 413 -17.43 -4.34 4.81
CA ARG A 413 -18.20 -5.56 4.48
C ARG A 413 -19.08 -5.49 3.23
N ASN A 414 -19.45 -4.30 2.75
CA ASN A 414 -20.28 -4.15 1.56
C ASN A 414 -19.49 -4.39 0.25
N HIS A 415 -18.15 -4.29 0.30
CA HIS A 415 -17.29 -4.45 -0.88
C HIS A 415 -17.26 -5.92 -1.36
N PRO A 416 -17.78 -6.24 -2.56
CA PRO A 416 -17.75 -7.61 -3.09
C PRO A 416 -16.34 -8.15 -3.31
N SER A 417 -15.35 -7.27 -3.53
CA SER A 417 -13.94 -7.62 -3.67
C SER A 417 -13.38 -8.36 -2.46
N VAL A 418 -13.78 -7.98 -1.24
CA VAL A 418 -13.24 -8.57 -0.02
C VAL A 418 -13.71 -10.02 0.13
N ILE A 419 -12.75 -10.91 0.32
CA ILE A 419 -12.96 -12.34 0.59
C ILE A 419 -12.28 -12.83 1.87
N LEU A 420 -11.30 -12.07 2.39
CA LEU A 420 -10.52 -12.44 3.57
C LEU A 420 -10.37 -11.27 4.55
N TRP A 421 -10.62 -11.54 5.83
CA TRP A 421 -10.30 -10.67 6.96
C TRP A 421 -9.07 -11.20 7.70
N GLY A 422 -7.94 -10.54 7.52
CA GLY A 422 -6.68 -10.90 8.16
C GLY A 422 -6.62 -10.44 9.62
N LEU A 423 -6.16 -11.34 10.49
CA LEU A 423 -6.10 -11.11 11.93
C LEU A 423 -4.72 -10.70 12.42
N GLY A 424 -3.69 -10.82 11.58
CA GLY A 424 -2.32 -10.45 11.90
C GLY A 424 -1.27 -11.04 10.97
N ASN A 425 -0.06 -10.51 11.10
CA ASN A 425 1.11 -10.88 10.30
C ASN A 425 2.32 -11.11 11.20
N GLU A 426 3.01 -12.23 11.01
CA GLU A 426 4.26 -12.55 11.72
C GLU A 426 4.13 -12.44 13.24
N ASN A 427 2.98 -12.85 13.80
CA ASN A 427 2.74 -12.83 15.25
C ASN A 427 3.66 -13.81 16.01
N ASP A 428 4.42 -14.63 15.29
CA ASP A 428 5.52 -15.44 15.83
C ASP A 428 6.81 -14.65 16.08
N TRP A 429 6.88 -13.38 15.67
CA TRP A 429 8.01 -12.48 15.89
C TRP A 429 7.92 -11.83 17.28
N PRO A 430 8.90 -12.08 18.18
CA PRO A 430 8.85 -11.60 19.57
C PRO A 430 9.47 -10.20 19.73
N ASN A 431 9.68 -9.78 20.99
CA ASN A 431 10.66 -8.77 21.43
C ASN A 431 10.19 -7.30 21.55
N ASP A 432 8.89 -7.01 21.43
CA ASP A 432 8.37 -5.74 21.98
C ASP A 432 8.16 -5.82 23.51
N PHE A 433 7.99 -7.03 24.02
CA PHE A 433 7.74 -7.30 25.44
C PHE A 433 8.77 -8.28 26.00
N PRO A 434 9.08 -8.23 27.32
CA PRO A 434 9.97 -9.20 27.96
C PRO A 434 9.44 -10.65 27.91
N GLU A 435 8.12 -10.80 27.83
CA GLU A 435 7.43 -12.10 27.72
C GLU A 435 6.97 -12.34 26.28
N PHE A 436 7.13 -13.58 25.80
CA PHE A 436 6.52 -14.07 24.58
C PHE A 436 5.77 -15.38 24.84
N ASP A 437 4.47 -15.29 25.05
CA ASP A 437 3.61 -16.43 25.42
C ASP A 437 2.72 -16.85 24.24
N LYS A 438 3.03 -18.02 23.68
CA LYS A 438 2.31 -18.59 22.54
C LYS A 438 0.84 -18.90 22.86
N GLU A 439 0.52 -19.31 24.09
CA GLU A 439 -0.86 -19.65 24.46
C GLU A 439 -1.72 -18.39 24.65
N LYS A 440 -1.15 -17.30 25.18
CA LYS A 440 -1.83 -16.00 25.21
C LYS A 440 -2.11 -15.48 23.79
N ILE A 441 -1.13 -15.59 22.89
CA ILE A 441 -1.32 -15.24 21.46
C ILE A 441 -2.41 -16.10 20.82
N ARG A 442 -2.38 -17.44 20.99
CA ARG A 442 -3.42 -18.35 20.49
C ARG A 442 -4.81 -18.01 21.04
N THR A 443 -4.91 -17.70 22.33
CA THR A 443 -6.17 -17.36 22.98
C THR A 443 -6.77 -16.10 22.37
N PHE A 444 -5.95 -15.06 22.20
CA PHE A 444 -6.40 -13.82 21.60
C PHE A 444 -6.71 -13.97 20.10
N MET A 445 -5.92 -14.76 19.37
CA MET A 445 -6.19 -15.08 17.96
C MET A 445 -7.54 -15.79 17.78
N LYS A 446 -7.89 -16.75 18.65
CA LYS A 446 -9.21 -17.41 18.67
C LYS A 446 -10.34 -16.43 18.96
N GLU A 447 -10.09 -15.48 19.85
CA GLU A 447 -11.06 -14.43 20.17
C GLU A 447 -11.35 -13.54 18.95
N LEU A 448 -10.31 -13.08 18.25
CA LEU A 448 -10.44 -12.27 17.04
C LEU A 448 -11.10 -13.04 15.89
N HIS A 449 -10.74 -14.31 15.70
CA HIS A 449 -11.39 -15.18 14.71
C HIS A 449 -12.90 -15.29 14.99
N LYS A 450 -13.28 -15.60 16.24
CA LYS A 450 -14.70 -15.65 16.64
C LYS A 450 -15.41 -14.31 16.46
N LEU A 451 -14.74 -13.20 16.80
CA LEU A 451 -15.28 -11.85 16.62
C LEU A 451 -15.57 -11.58 15.14
N SER A 452 -14.63 -11.92 14.25
CA SER A 452 -14.80 -11.76 12.80
C SER A 452 -16.03 -12.51 12.29
N HIS A 453 -16.17 -13.81 12.57
CA HIS A 453 -17.34 -14.60 12.17
C HIS A 453 -18.66 -14.13 12.83
N THR A 454 -18.59 -13.52 14.02
CA THR A 454 -19.78 -12.93 14.64
C THR A 454 -20.25 -11.68 13.88
N LEU A 455 -19.31 -10.89 13.34
CA LEU A 455 -19.60 -9.67 12.61
C LEU A 455 -19.96 -9.94 11.14
N ASP A 456 -19.26 -10.87 10.51
CA ASP A 456 -19.40 -11.25 9.10
C ASP A 456 -18.97 -12.71 8.85
N ASP A 457 -19.94 -13.62 8.89
CA ASP A 457 -19.73 -15.05 8.57
C ASP A 457 -19.73 -15.34 7.06
N SER A 458 -19.87 -14.31 6.21
CA SER A 458 -19.86 -14.47 4.75
C SER A 458 -18.45 -14.45 4.14
N ARG A 459 -17.44 -14.22 4.98
CA ARG A 459 -16.02 -14.14 4.63
C ARG A 459 -15.19 -15.01 5.55
N LEU A 460 -13.98 -15.31 5.11
CA LEU A 460 -13.05 -16.17 5.83
C LEU A 460 -12.00 -15.34 6.55
N THR A 461 -11.50 -15.83 7.67
CA THR A 461 -10.36 -15.25 8.39
C THR A 461 -9.04 -15.79 7.86
N SER A 462 -7.98 -14.98 7.99
CA SER A 462 -6.63 -15.40 7.63
C SER A 462 -5.55 -14.83 8.54
N ILE A 463 -4.38 -15.47 8.52
CA ILE A 463 -3.13 -14.90 9.04
C ILE A 463 -1.97 -15.31 8.15
N ARG A 464 -0.88 -14.56 8.26
CA ARG A 464 0.41 -14.91 7.65
C ARG A 464 1.48 -15.17 8.71
N ARG A 465 2.20 -16.28 8.55
CA ARG A 465 3.41 -16.69 9.30
C ARG A 465 3.21 -16.67 10.82
N CYS A 466 2.45 -17.64 11.32
CA CYS A 466 2.34 -17.94 12.74
C CYS A 466 1.95 -19.41 12.88
N ASP A 467 2.94 -20.30 12.75
CA ASP A 467 2.71 -21.74 12.61
C ASP A 467 1.95 -22.37 13.79
N PHE A 468 2.12 -21.82 14.99
CA PHE A 468 1.41 -22.27 16.19
C PHE A 468 -0.02 -21.71 16.29
N CYS A 469 -0.50 -20.91 15.34
CA CYS A 469 -1.88 -20.40 15.25
C CYS A 469 -2.61 -20.83 13.97
N LYS A 470 -1.96 -21.59 13.07
CA LYS A 470 -2.53 -21.95 11.76
C LYS A 470 -3.79 -22.83 11.81
N ASP A 471 -4.05 -23.48 12.95
CA ASP A 471 -5.24 -24.29 13.22
C ASP A 471 -6.47 -23.45 13.64
N ILE A 472 -6.28 -22.14 13.83
CA ILE A 472 -7.33 -21.24 14.34
C ILE A 472 -8.11 -20.59 13.20
N VAL A 473 -7.42 -20.13 12.15
CA VAL A 473 -8.02 -19.38 11.04
C VAL A 473 -8.50 -20.30 9.92
N ASP A 474 -9.35 -19.77 9.05
CA ASP A 474 -9.85 -20.52 7.90
C ASP A 474 -8.79 -20.67 6.82
N VAL A 475 -8.05 -19.61 6.47
CA VAL A 475 -7.03 -19.61 5.43
C VAL A 475 -5.66 -19.23 6.00
N TYR A 476 -4.65 -20.05 5.75
CA TYR A 476 -3.30 -19.85 6.28
C TYR A 476 -2.27 -19.61 5.19
N SER A 477 -1.41 -18.60 5.39
CA SER A 477 -0.17 -18.43 4.63
C SER A 477 1.06 -18.66 5.50
N PRO A 478 1.95 -19.60 5.13
CA PRO A 478 3.30 -19.66 5.69
C PRO A 478 4.19 -18.55 5.09
N SER A 479 5.47 -18.54 5.48
CA SER A 479 6.53 -17.77 4.81
C SER A 479 7.22 -18.63 3.76
N ILE A 480 7.21 -18.22 2.49
CA ILE A 480 7.89 -18.89 1.36
C ILE A 480 8.53 -17.83 0.47
N TRP A 481 9.85 -17.69 0.57
CA TRP A 481 10.70 -16.74 -0.16
C TRP A 481 11.81 -17.45 -0.93
N ALA A 482 11.41 -18.44 -1.75
CA ALA A 482 12.34 -19.29 -2.50
C ALA A 482 13.21 -18.44 -3.44
N GLY A 483 14.53 -18.49 -3.24
CA GLY A 483 15.49 -17.70 -4.02
C GLY A 483 15.69 -16.28 -3.51
N TRP A 484 15.17 -15.90 -2.35
CA TRP A 484 15.47 -14.60 -1.76
C TRP A 484 16.07 -14.74 -0.36
N TYR A 485 15.22 -14.88 0.66
CA TYR A 485 15.67 -15.05 2.04
C TYR A 485 16.21 -16.44 2.31
N ARG A 486 15.78 -17.47 1.55
CA ARG A 486 16.26 -18.84 1.73
C ARG A 486 16.11 -19.69 0.47
N GLY A 487 17.08 -20.59 0.27
CA GLY A 487 17.07 -21.56 -0.81
C GLY A 487 17.19 -20.93 -2.20
N ILE A 488 16.84 -21.69 -3.23
CA ILE A 488 16.85 -21.28 -4.63
C ILE A 488 15.41 -21.18 -5.14
N TYR A 489 15.13 -20.29 -6.09
CA TYR A 489 13.75 -20.08 -6.58
C TYR A 489 13.18 -21.33 -7.25
N THR A 490 14.04 -22.24 -7.73
CA THR A 490 13.60 -23.51 -8.34
C THR A 490 12.94 -24.47 -7.35
N ASP A 491 13.09 -24.25 -6.05
CA ASP A 491 12.43 -25.04 -5.01
C ASP A 491 10.96 -24.64 -4.80
N TYR A 492 10.50 -23.52 -5.36
CA TYR A 492 9.18 -22.90 -5.11
C TYR A 492 8.03 -23.91 -5.10
N LYS A 493 7.81 -24.62 -6.22
CA LYS A 493 6.68 -25.56 -6.36
C LYS A 493 6.70 -26.66 -5.31
N ASN A 494 7.87 -27.23 -5.03
CA ASN A 494 8.02 -28.31 -4.06
C ASN A 494 7.76 -27.81 -2.63
N VAL A 495 8.27 -26.63 -2.28
CA VAL A 495 8.02 -26.01 -0.96
C VAL A 495 6.54 -25.69 -0.81
N SER A 496 5.92 -25.04 -1.79
CA SER A 496 4.49 -24.72 -1.76
C SER A 496 3.62 -25.97 -1.63
N TYR A 497 3.97 -27.07 -2.33
CA TYR A 497 3.24 -28.33 -2.20
C TYR A 497 3.39 -28.96 -0.81
N ASN A 498 4.57 -28.89 -0.20
CA ASN A 498 4.75 -29.39 1.16
C ASN A 498 4.01 -28.55 2.19
N GLU A 499 3.96 -27.23 2.03
CA GLU A 499 3.24 -26.34 2.94
C GLU A 499 1.73 -26.46 2.82
N MET A 500 1.18 -26.58 1.61
CA MET A 500 -0.28 -26.72 1.44
C MET A 500 -0.81 -28.00 2.10
N LEU A 501 0.01 -29.07 2.16
CA LEU A 501 -0.35 -30.29 2.87
C LEU A 501 -0.47 -30.11 4.39
N LYS A 502 0.05 -29.02 4.97
CA LYS A 502 0.03 -28.76 6.42
C LYS A 502 -1.15 -27.91 6.91
N THR A 503 -1.96 -27.36 6.01
CA THR A 503 -3.15 -26.54 6.34
C THR A 503 -4.36 -26.93 5.50
N ASP A 504 -5.57 -26.74 6.01
CA ASP A 504 -6.79 -27.10 5.26
C ASP A 504 -7.00 -26.20 4.04
N HIS A 505 -6.75 -24.90 4.18
CA HIS A 505 -6.81 -23.94 3.09
C HIS A 505 -5.50 -23.14 3.05
N PHE A 506 -4.75 -23.33 1.96
CA PHE A 506 -3.45 -22.70 1.73
C PHE A 506 -3.61 -21.52 0.77
N LEU A 507 -3.04 -20.37 1.09
CA LEU A 507 -2.86 -19.25 0.18
C LEU A 507 -1.46 -18.69 0.42
N HIS A 508 -0.67 -18.49 -0.63
CA HIS A 508 0.70 -17.99 -0.47
C HIS A 508 0.76 -16.47 -0.63
N VAL A 509 0.77 -15.74 0.47
CA VAL A 509 1.03 -14.30 0.45
C VAL A 509 2.48 -14.00 0.86
N GLU A 510 3.10 -13.13 0.06
CA GLU A 510 4.49 -12.68 0.11
C GLU A 510 5.53 -13.65 -0.46
N TRP A 511 6.10 -13.24 -1.59
CA TRP A 511 7.27 -13.79 -2.26
C TRP A 511 7.83 -12.71 -3.19
N GLY A 512 9.04 -12.89 -3.69
CA GLY A 512 9.73 -11.92 -4.54
C GLY A 512 11.15 -11.66 -4.06
N GLY A 513 11.72 -10.50 -4.40
CA GLY A 513 13.07 -10.13 -4.04
C GLY A 513 13.40 -8.69 -4.45
N ASP A 514 14.33 -8.07 -3.74
CA ASP A 514 14.69 -6.68 -3.98
C ASP A 514 15.44 -6.56 -5.31
N ASN A 515 15.14 -5.48 -6.03
CA ASN A 515 15.80 -5.15 -7.27
C ASN A 515 15.98 -3.63 -7.33
N HIS A 516 17.25 -3.22 -7.35
CA HIS A 516 17.60 -1.82 -7.51
C HIS A 516 17.32 -1.43 -8.96
N ALA A 517 16.27 -0.63 -9.17
CA ALA A 517 15.88 -0.20 -10.51
C ALA A 517 17.09 0.32 -11.30
N ARG A 518 17.18 -0.05 -12.58
CA ARG A 518 18.26 0.27 -13.51
C ARG A 518 19.58 -0.48 -13.29
N ARG A 519 19.67 -1.32 -12.27
CA ARG A 519 20.82 -2.22 -12.06
C ARG A 519 20.57 -3.52 -12.80
N HIS A 520 21.49 -3.87 -13.69
CA HIS A 520 21.43 -5.10 -14.50
C HIS A 520 22.72 -5.91 -14.33
N ALA A 521 22.69 -7.16 -14.75
CA ALA A 521 23.84 -8.05 -14.70
C ALA A 521 23.89 -8.95 -15.95
N GLU A 522 25.08 -9.13 -16.51
CA GLU A 522 25.33 -10.15 -17.53
C GLU A 522 25.26 -11.57 -16.94
N ASP A 523 25.65 -11.73 -15.68
CA ASP A 523 25.49 -12.95 -14.90
C ASP A 523 24.95 -12.60 -13.50
N PRO A 524 23.63 -12.71 -13.28
CA PRO A 524 23.01 -12.39 -11.98
C PRO A 524 23.23 -13.46 -10.91
N TYR A 525 23.93 -14.56 -11.24
CA TYR A 525 24.17 -15.69 -10.33
C TYR A 525 25.56 -15.67 -9.71
N ILE A 526 26.39 -14.67 -10.04
CA ILE A 526 27.70 -14.45 -9.42
C ILE A 526 27.53 -14.37 -7.90
N ASN A 527 28.35 -15.11 -7.15
CA ASN A 527 28.33 -15.26 -5.68
C ASN A 527 27.13 -16.03 -5.09
N LEU A 528 26.25 -16.61 -5.93
CA LEU A 528 25.13 -17.42 -5.46
C LEU A 528 25.43 -18.93 -5.47
N ASP A 529 26.62 -19.34 -5.88
CA ASP A 529 27.10 -20.73 -5.95
C ASP A 529 27.08 -21.46 -4.60
N LYS A 530 27.18 -20.71 -3.50
CA LYS A 530 27.15 -21.23 -2.13
C LYS A 530 25.74 -21.45 -1.59
N ILE A 531 24.71 -21.01 -2.32
CA ILE A 531 23.31 -21.23 -1.94
C ILE A 531 22.94 -22.66 -2.33
N GLY A 532 22.95 -23.57 -1.34
CA GLY A 532 22.41 -24.91 -1.55
C GLY A 532 20.90 -24.86 -1.79
N SER A 533 20.38 -25.84 -2.54
CA SER A 533 18.94 -26.11 -2.55
C SER A 533 18.47 -26.21 -1.10
N GLY A 534 17.43 -25.47 -0.72
CA GLY A 534 17.08 -25.24 0.68
C GLY A 534 16.61 -26.49 1.43
N GLY A 535 16.61 -27.66 0.78
CA GLY A 535 16.13 -28.91 1.35
C GLY A 535 14.69 -28.75 1.80
N GLN A 536 13.76 -28.61 0.86
CA GLN A 536 12.33 -28.37 1.09
C GLN A 536 11.99 -27.13 1.95
N LYS A 537 12.94 -26.22 2.24
CA LYS A 537 12.71 -25.03 3.10
C LYS A 537 13.05 -23.75 2.35
N ALA A 538 12.12 -22.81 2.36
CA ALA A 538 12.28 -21.46 1.81
C ALA A 538 11.69 -20.38 2.74
N ASP A 539 11.53 -20.66 4.02
CA ASP A 539 10.97 -19.75 5.02
C ASP A 539 11.98 -18.67 5.44
N GLU A 540 11.49 -17.43 5.58
CA GLU A 540 12.20 -16.35 6.26
C GLU A 540 12.20 -16.60 7.78
N ARG A 541 13.38 -16.57 8.39
CA ARG A 541 13.57 -16.67 9.85
C ARG A 541 14.24 -15.42 10.40
N ALA A 542 14.23 -15.31 11.73
CA ALA A 542 14.95 -14.26 12.45
C ALA A 542 16.39 -14.13 11.95
N GLY A 543 16.73 -12.93 11.48
CA GLY A 543 18.05 -12.59 10.93
C GLY A 543 18.19 -12.72 9.40
N ASP A 544 17.29 -13.41 8.69
CA ASP A 544 17.42 -13.57 7.23
C ASP A 544 17.19 -12.24 6.47
N ALA A 545 16.34 -11.36 7.00
CA ALA A 545 16.14 -10.01 6.47
C ALA A 545 17.32 -9.05 6.71
N SER A 546 18.24 -9.38 7.62
CA SER A 546 19.44 -8.57 7.89
C SER A 546 20.46 -8.73 6.77
N LEU A 547 21.18 -7.65 6.48
CA LEU A 547 22.35 -7.67 5.57
C LEU A 547 23.58 -8.33 6.21
N TYR A 548 23.52 -8.64 7.52
CA TYR A 548 24.64 -9.19 8.27
C TYR A 548 24.34 -10.60 8.79
N GLY A 549 25.36 -11.47 8.79
CA GLY A 549 25.25 -12.84 9.33
C GLY A 549 24.30 -13.75 8.54
N GLY A 550 23.94 -14.89 9.16
CA GLY A 550 23.09 -15.93 8.56
C GLY A 550 23.78 -16.78 7.48
N THR A 551 23.03 -17.73 6.91
CA THR A 551 23.50 -18.62 5.83
C THR A 551 23.53 -17.89 4.48
N ALA A 552 24.23 -18.45 3.49
CA ALA A 552 24.24 -17.91 2.13
C ALA A 552 22.81 -17.81 1.56
N ARG A 553 22.48 -16.66 0.97
CA ARG A 553 21.13 -16.33 0.47
C ARG A 553 21.17 -15.12 -0.47
N ALA A 554 20.30 -15.08 -1.47
CA ALA A 554 20.32 -14.02 -2.50
C ALA A 554 20.04 -12.63 -1.90
N SER A 555 19.23 -12.53 -0.84
CA SER A 555 18.97 -11.25 -0.17
C SER A 555 20.21 -10.58 0.41
N ARG A 556 21.28 -11.34 0.69
CA ARG A 556 22.55 -10.84 1.23
C ARG A 556 23.68 -10.90 0.20
N ASP A 557 23.77 -12.00 -0.53
CA ASP A 557 24.90 -12.32 -1.40
C ASP A 557 24.65 -11.97 -2.87
N GLY A 558 23.40 -11.70 -3.25
CA GLY A 558 23.01 -11.29 -4.60
C GLY A 558 23.30 -9.82 -4.86
N ASP A 559 23.32 -9.45 -6.15
CA ASP A 559 23.64 -8.10 -6.61
C ASP A 559 22.45 -7.11 -6.58
N TRP A 560 21.25 -7.63 -6.30
CA TRP A 560 19.97 -6.91 -6.34
C TRP A 560 19.69 -6.32 -7.73
N SER A 561 20.11 -7.01 -8.79
CA SER A 561 19.82 -6.61 -10.16
C SER A 561 18.37 -6.92 -10.56
N GLU A 562 17.83 -6.11 -11.47
CA GLU A 562 16.59 -6.42 -12.18
C GLU A 562 16.71 -7.73 -12.97
N THR A 563 17.92 -8.14 -13.35
CA THR A 563 18.16 -9.39 -14.09
C THR A 563 17.79 -10.61 -13.25
N TYR A 564 18.24 -10.66 -12.00
CA TYR A 564 17.93 -11.76 -11.08
C TYR A 564 16.43 -11.86 -10.79
N ILE A 565 15.79 -10.74 -10.45
CA ILE A 565 14.39 -10.75 -10.04
C ILE A 565 13.46 -11.14 -11.20
N CYS A 566 13.80 -10.74 -12.43
CA CYS A 566 13.00 -11.12 -13.61
C CYS A 566 13.04 -12.64 -13.82
N ASP A 567 14.20 -13.29 -13.63
CA ASP A 567 14.31 -14.75 -13.71
C ASP A 567 13.56 -15.45 -12.57
N LEU A 568 13.66 -14.92 -11.35
CA LEU A 568 12.92 -15.43 -10.19
C LEU A 568 11.41 -15.37 -10.43
N ILE A 569 10.89 -14.23 -10.89
CA ILE A 569 9.46 -14.04 -11.16
C ILE A 569 9.00 -14.95 -12.30
N ASP A 570 9.72 -14.95 -13.42
CA ASP A 570 9.43 -15.80 -14.59
C ASP A 570 9.31 -17.28 -14.20
N TRP A 571 10.25 -17.76 -13.37
CA TRP A 571 10.19 -19.11 -12.81
C TRP A 571 8.93 -19.37 -11.98
N HIS A 572 8.58 -18.47 -11.06
CA HIS A 572 7.40 -18.63 -10.21
C HIS A 572 6.11 -18.66 -11.04
N LEU A 573 5.99 -17.76 -12.02
CA LEU A 573 4.79 -17.65 -12.85
C LEU A 573 4.58 -18.88 -13.73
N LYS A 574 5.61 -19.41 -14.39
CA LYS A 574 5.47 -20.64 -15.19
C LYS A 574 5.22 -21.88 -14.33
N GLU A 575 5.77 -21.96 -13.11
CA GLU A 575 5.46 -23.06 -12.19
C GLU A 575 3.99 -23.04 -11.76
N GLN A 576 3.41 -21.86 -11.49
CA GLN A 576 2.00 -21.71 -11.08
C GLN A 576 1.01 -22.25 -12.12
N GLU A 577 1.32 -22.18 -13.42
CA GLU A 577 0.51 -22.79 -14.48
C GLU A 577 0.36 -24.32 -14.30
N THR A 578 1.34 -24.95 -13.66
CA THR A 578 1.40 -26.41 -13.44
C THR A 578 1.01 -26.85 -12.03
N MET A 579 0.41 -25.96 -11.24
CA MET A 579 -0.02 -26.21 -9.86
C MET A 579 -1.56 -26.17 -9.78
N PRO A 580 -2.28 -27.22 -10.23
CA PRO A 580 -3.75 -27.20 -10.31
C PRO A 580 -4.45 -27.09 -8.95
N TRP A 581 -3.74 -27.44 -7.87
CA TRP A 581 -4.19 -27.39 -6.49
C TRP A 581 -3.98 -26.01 -5.83
N LEU A 582 -3.20 -25.11 -6.45
CA LEU A 582 -2.88 -23.81 -5.88
C LEU A 582 -4.10 -22.89 -5.94
N THR A 583 -4.44 -22.28 -4.81
CA THR A 583 -5.42 -21.18 -4.70
C THR A 583 -4.91 -19.95 -5.44
N GLY A 584 -3.69 -19.55 -5.14
CA GLY A 584 -2.90 -18.54 -5.82
C GLY A 584 -1.76 -18.05 -4.96
N ALA A 585 -1.14 -16.97 -5.38
CA ALA A 585 -0.06 -16.34 -4.64
C ALA A 585 -0.07 -14.82 -4.82
N ALA A 586 0.41 -14.08 -3.82
CA ALA A 586 0.56 -12.63 -3.89
C ALA A 586 2.01 -12.18 -3.74
N TYR A 587 2.54 -11.56 -4.79
CA TYR A 587 3.90 -11.00 -4.81
C TYR A 587 4.01 -9.83 -3.83
N TRP A 588 5.14 -9.71 -3.13
CA TRP A 588 5.39 -8.61 -2.21
C TRP A 588 6.51 -7.71 -2.71
N PRO A 589 6.22 -6.41 -2.94
CA PRO A 589 4.93 -5.74 -3.19
C PRO A 589 4.79 -5.29 -4.66
N PHE A 590 3.71 -4.59 -4.99
CA PHE A 590 3.57 -3.95 -6.30
C PHE A 590 4.59 -2.82 -6.52
N LYS A 591 4.64 -1.89 -5.57
CA LYS A 591 5.42 -0.66 -5.64
C LYS A 591 6.46 -0.63 -4.52
N ASP A 592 7.67 -0.15 -4.81
CA ASP A 592 8.67 0.13 -3.78
C ASP A 592 8.05 1.05 -2.72
N PHE A 593 8.43 0.85 -1.46
CA PHE A 593 7.89 1.63 -0.35
C PHE A 593 8.92 1.81 0.77
N SER A 594 8.76 2.88 1.54
CA SER A 594 9.67 3.24 2.63
C SER A 594 9.53 2.30 3.84
N THR A 595 10.66 2.02 4.49
CA THR A 595 10.76 1.22 5.72
C THR A 595 11.89 1.72 6.63
N PRO A 596 11.64 1.91 7.94
CA PRO A 596 12.65 2.46 8.85
C PRO A 596 13.77 1.46 9.20
N VAL A 597 13.61 0.17 8.89
CA VAL A 597 14.53 -0.89 9.32
C VAL A 597 15.60 -1.26 8.27
N ARG A 598 15.67 -0.52 7.16
CA ARG A 598 16.61 -0.77 6.05
C ARG A 598 17.47 0.44 5.65
N PRO A 599 18.19 1.08 6.59
CA PRO A 599 18.98 2.28 6.29
C PRO A 599 20.09 2.06 5.25
N GLU A 600 20.56 0.82 5.09
CA GLU A 600 21.70 0.47 4.22
C GLU A 600 21.30 -0.18 2.90
N ASN A 601 20.02 -0.16 2.53
CA ASN A 601 19.57 -0.64 1.23
C ASN A 601 20.10 0.26 0.09
N PRO A 602 20.23 -0.27 -1.16
CA PRO A 602 20.73 0.47 -2.31
C PRO A 602 20.13 1.87 -2.48
N VAL A 603 18.82 1.98 -2.29
CA VAL A 603 18.17 3.23 -1.89
C VAL A 603 17.91 3.16 -0.38
N PRO A 604 18.54 4.03 0.43
CA PRO A 604 18.37 4.02 1.88
C PRO A 604 16.91 4.07 2.32
N TYR A 605 16.57 3.31 3.37
CA TYR A 605 15.23 3.22 3.95
C TYR A 605 14.12 2.75 3.00
N MET A 606 14.45 2.09 1.89
CA MET A 606 13.46 1.58 0.94
C MET A 606 13.43 0.05 0.92
N ASN A 607 12.24 -0.55 0.95
CA ASN A 607 12.02 -1.91 0.48
C ASN A 607 11.88 -1.85 -1.05
N GLN A 608 12.83 -2.48 -1.77
CA GLN A 608 12.99 -2.33 -3.22
C GLN A 608 12.49 -3.55 -3.98
N LYS A 609 11.63 -4.36 -3.36
CA LYS A 609 11.04 -5.54 -3.99
C LYS A 609 9.97 -5.20 -5.03
N GLY A 610 9.50 -3.96 -5.08
CA GLY A 610 8.48 -3.54 -6.02
C GLY A 610 8.85 -3.84 -7.46
N VAL A 611 7.83 -4.09 -8.28
CA VAL A 611 7.95 -4.14 -9.74
C VAL A 611 7.72 -2.78 -10.38
N VAL A 612 7.41 -1.79 -9.56
CA VAL A 612 7.29 -0.36 -9.89
C VAL A 612 8.12 0.41 -8.86
N GLU A 613 8.87 1.43 -9.28
CA GLU A 613 9.54 2.38 -8.37
C GLU A 613 8.50 3.15 -7.54
N ARG A 614 8.92 3.78 -6.44
CA ARG A 614 8.02 4.47 -5.49
C ARG A 614 7.16 5.57 -6.13
N ASP A 615 7.58 6.09 -7.29
CA ASP A 615 6.98 7.18 -8.07
C ASP A 615 6.13 6.72 -9.27
N MET A 616 5.70 5.44 -9.31
CA MET A 616 4.98 4.81 -10.43
C MET A 616 5.83 4.45 -11.66
N THR A 617 7.15 4.68 -11.68
CA THR A 617 7.97 4.23 -12.82
C THR A 617 8.03 2.70 -12.91
N PRO A 618 7.55 2.05 -13.99
CA PRO A 618 7.59 0.59 -14.09
C PRO A 618 9.02 0.07 -14.23
N LYS A 619 9.37 -0.96 -13.46
CA LYS A 619 10.61 -1.72 -13.61
C LYS A 619 10.44 -2.82 -14.65
N GLU A 620 11.51 -3.49 -15.07
CA GLU A 620 11.43 -4.56 -16.06
C GLU A 620 10.59 -5.75 -15.55
N ALA A 621 10.59 -5.97 -14.24
CA ALA A 621 9.77 -6.98 -13.57
C ALA A 621 8.26 -6.81 -13.78
N PHE A 622 7.76 -5.57 -13.99
CA PHE A 622 6.34 -5.31 -14.27
C PHE A 622 5.90 -6.05 -15.54
N TYR A 623 6.74 -6.00 -16.58
CA TYR A 623 6.42 -6.60 -17.87
C TYR A 623 6.55 -8.13 -17.86
N VAL A 624 7.30 -8.70 -16.92
CA VAL A 624 7.29 -10.15 -16.68
C VAL A 624 5.89 -10.58 -16.26
N PHE A 625 5.32 -9.97 -15.22
CA PHE A 625 3.93 -10.24 -14.80
C PHE A 625 2.92 -10.01 -15.92
N GLN A 626 3.01 -8.84 -16.59
CA GLN A 626 2.08 -8.48 -17.66
C GLN A 626 2.07 -9.53 -18.80
N SER A 627 3.24 -10.06 -19.17
CA SER A 627 3.39 -11.08 -20.22
C SER A 627 2.79 -12.45 -19.90
N TYR A 628 2.54 -12.74 -18.61
CA TYR A 628 1.90 -13.97 -18.15
C TYR A 628 0.41 -13.79 -17.82
N TRP A 629 0.01 -12.59 -17.39
CA TRP A 629 -1.29 -12.40 -16.76
C TRP A 629 -2.33 -11.66 -17.61
N THR A 630 -1.91 -11.05 -18.72
CA THR A 630 -2.81 -10.26 -19.58
C THR A 630 -3.07 -10.89 -20.94
N GLU A 631 -4.21 -10.54 -21.54
CA GLU A 631 -4.58 -11.01 -22.87
C GLU A 631 -4.35 -9.97 -23.98
N ASN A 632 -4.37 -8.67 -23.66
CA ASN A 632 -4.08 -7.61 -24.62
C ASN A 632 -2.63 -7.76 -25.13
N PRO A 633 -2.38 -7.84 -26.45
CA PRO A 633 -1.04 -8.05 -26.96
C PRO A 633 -0.04 -7.02 -26.46
N MET A 634 1.05 -7.50 -25.89
CA MET A 634 2.18 -6.68 -25.46
C MET A 634 3.50 -7.39 -25.78
N ILE A 635 4.56 -6.60 -25.94
CA ILE A 635 5.91 -7.11 -26.12
C ILE A 635 6.91 -6.15 -25.48
N ARG A 636 7.87 -6.70 -24.74
CA ARG A 636 8.90 -5.95 -24.04
C ARG A 636 10.25 -6.64 -24.15
N ILE A 637 11.23 -5.98 -24.77
CA ILE A 637 12.63 -6.39 -24.70
C ILE A 637 13.13 -6.09 -23.30
N TYR A 638 13.80 -7.04 -22.64
CA TYR A 638 14.47 -6.76 -21.38
C TYR A 638 15.71 -5.85 -21.62
N GLY A 639 15.81 -4.73 -20.89
CA GLY A 639 16.99 -3.85 -20.93
C GLY A 639 16.72 -2.43 -21.43
N HIS A 640 15.49 -1.91 -21.34
CA HIS A 640 15.18 -0.50 -21.62
C HIS A 640 15.97 0.45 -20.73
N THR A 641 16.26 0.03 -19.50
CA THR A 641 17.04 0.79 -18.52
C THR A 641 18.49 0.34 -18.44
N TRP A 642 18.95 -0.51 -19.38
CA TRP A 642 20.31 -1.06 -19.42
C TRP A 642 21.14 -0.45 -20.56
N PRO A 643 21.75 0.73 -20.36
CA PRO A 643 22.38 1.47 -21.45
C PRO A 643 23.69 0.86 -21.96
N VAL A 644 24.39 0.06 -21.13
CA VAL A 644 25.68 -0.53 -21.48
C VAL A 644 25.76 -1.99 -21.04
N ARG A 645 25.83 -2.88 -22.02
CA ARG A 645 26.11 -4.32 -21.86
C ARG A 645 27.60 -4.59 -21.95
N TRP A 646 28.08 -5.74 -21.49
CA TRP A 646 29.53 -6.01 -21.48
C TRP A 646 29.89 -7.49 -21.62
N GLY A 647 31.10 -7.75 -22.08
CA GLY A 647 31.63 -9.10 -22.24
C GLY A 647 32.81 -9.12 -23.19
N LYS A 648 33.28 -10.31 -23.55
CA LYS A 648 34.35 -10.44 -24.54
C LYS A 648 33.81 -10.13 -25.94
N SER A 649 34.72 -9.77 -26.85
CA SER A 649 34.42 -9.78 -28.28
C SER A 649 33.91 -11.16 -28.68
N ASP A 650 32.89 -11.19 -29.52
CA ASP A 650 32.28 -12.41 -30.07
C ASP A 650 31.65 -13.35 -29.02
N GLU A 651 31.56 -12.93 -27.76
CA GLU A 651 30.80 -13.64 -26.74
C GLU A 651 29.31 -13.55 -27.05
N GLU A 652 28.64 -14.70 -27.14
CA GLU A 652 27.19 -14.71 -27.26
C GLU A 652 26.54 -14.25 -25.97
N LYS A 653 25.68 -13.25 -26.09
CA LYS A 653 24.86 -12.70 -25.02
C LYS A 653 23.40 -13.02 -25.25
N THR A 654 22.68 -13.28 -24.17
CA THR A 654 21.25 -13.54 -24.23
C THR A 654 20.47 -12.21 -24.29
N ILE A 655 19.52 -12.12 -25.21
CA ILE A 655 18.43 -11.16 -25.20
C ILE A 655 17.14 -11.90 -24.82
N LYS A 656 16.44 -11.40 -23.79
CA LYS A 656 15.13 -11.89 -23.34
C LYS A 656 14.03 -10.95 -23.80
N VAL A 657 12.89 -11.51 -24.20
CA VAL A 657 11.69 -10.75 -24.55
C VAL A 657 10.52 -11.30 -23.73
N TYR A 658 9.89 -10.44 -22.93
CA TYR A 658 8.66 -10.78 -22.20
C TYR A 658 7.45 -10.35 -23.04
N SER A 659 6.62 -11.32 -23.44
CA SER A 659 5.47 -11.08 -24.31
C SER A 659 4.39 -12.13 -24.09
N ASN A 660 3.13 -11.76 -24.32
CA ASN A 660 1.99 -12.67 -24.42
C ASN A 660 1.58 -12.97 -25.88
N CYS A 661 2.40 -12.59 -26.86
CA CYS A 661 2.23 -12.97 -28.26
C CYS A 661 2.53 -14.45 -28.49
N ASP A 662 1.94 -15.02 -29.55
CA ASP A 662 2.13 -16.44 -29.91
C ASP A 662 3.54 -16.72 -30.42
N GLU A 663 4.11 -15.74 -31.13
CA GLU A 663 5.47 -15.76 -31.65
C GLU A 663 6.08 -14.35 -31.66
N ALA A 664 7.41 -14.29 -31.66
CA ALA A 664 8.15 -13.05 -31.83
C ALA A 664 9.36 -13.25 -32.74
N GLU A 665 9.67 -12.24 -33.55
CA GLU A 665 10.88 -12.17 -34.38
C GLU A 665 11.78 -11.04 -33.89
N LEU A 666 13.02 -11.37 -33.55
CA LEU A 666 14.01 -10.41 -33.08
C LEU A 666 14.95 -9.99 -34.22
N PHE A 667 15.29 -8.72 -34.25
CA PHE A 667 16.23 -8.12 -35.19
C PHE A 667 17.36 -7.44 -34.41
N LEU A 668 18.60 -7.76 -34.74
CA LEU A 668 19.80 -7.10 -34.22
C LEU A 668 20.47 -6.34 -35.38
N ASN A 669 20.62 -5.04 -35.23
CA ASN A 669 21.22 -4.15 -36.25
C ASN A 669 20.60 -4.37 -37.65
N GLY A 670 19.28 -4.52 -37.69
CA GLY A 670 18.49 -4.76 -38.90
C GLY A 670 18.51 -6.19 -39.44
N ARG A 671 19.27 -7.12 -38.83
CA ARG A 671 19.33 -8.54 -39.25
C ARG A 671 18.38 -9.38 -38.40
N SER A 672 17.53 -10.18 -39.04
CA SER A 672 16.67 -11.12 -38.32
C SER A 672 17.51 -12.20 -37.63
N MET A 673 17.16 -12.45 -36.36
CA MET A 673 17.70 -13.51 -35.52
C MET A 673 16.77 -14.73 -35.47
N GLY A 674 15.73 -14.73 -36.30
CA GLY A 674 14.75 -15.80 -36.42
C GLY A 674 13.55 -15.65 -35.49
N VAL A 675 12.47 -16.34 -35.85
CA VAL A 675 11.21 -16.39 -35.10
C VAL A 675 11.31 -17.41 -33.97
N ARG A 676 10.83 -17.04 -32.77
CA ARG A 676 10.60 -17.94 -31.64
C ARG A 676 9.10 -18.00 -31.33
N LYS A 677 8.63 -19.18 -30.94
CA LYS A 677 7.27 -19.37 -30.44
C LYS A 677 7.27 -19.29 -28.93
N ARG A 678 6.20 -18.72 -28.37
CA ARG A 678 6.03 -18.63 -26.92
C ARG A 678 5.62 -20.00 -26.37
N ASP A 679 6.34 -20.45 -25.36
CA ASP A 679 6.00 -21.60 -24.51
C ASP A 679 6.40 -21.25 -23.08
N SER A 680 5.43 -20.99 -22.19
CA SER A 680 5.68 -20.63 -20.79
C SER A 680 6.63 -21.62 -20.09
N GLN A 681 6.64 -22.88 -20.49
CA GLN A 681 7.45 -23.91 -19.84
C GLN A 681 8.90 -23.96 -20.38
N ASP A 682 9.20 -23.33 -21.52
CA ASP A 682 10.56 -23.15 -22.05
C ASP A 682 11.27 -21.96 -21.37
N PHE A 683 11.58 -22.11 -20.08
CA PHE A 683 12.27 -21.09 -19.30
C PHE A 683 13.71 -20.83 -19.79
N PRO A 684 14.21 -19.57 -19.77
CA PRO A 684 13.50 -18.34 -19.41
C PRO A 684 12.81 -17.65 -20.60
N ALA A 685 12.04 -16.61 -20.28
CA ALA A 685 11.28 -15.74 -21.17
C ALA A 685 10.27 -16.49 -22.04
N ALA A 686 9.69 -17.57 -21.53
CA ALA A 686 8.75 -18.42 -22.24
C ALA A 686 9.21 -18.81 -23.67
N GLY A 687 10.50 -19.15 -23.83
CA GLY A 687 11.12 -19.51 -25.12
C GLY A 687 11.53 -18.31 -26.00
N LEU A 688 11.10 -17.10 -25.66
CA LEU A 688 11.39 -15.87 -26.41
C LEU A 688 12.75 -15.28 -26.01
N ARG A 689 13.81 -16.05 -26.29
CA ARG A 689 15.20 -15.66 -26.04
C ARG A 689 16.11 -15.98 -27.24
N TRP A 690 17.12 -15.15 -27.43
CA TRP A 690 18.12 -15.28 -28.48
C TRP A 690 19.52 -15.11 -27.90
N ASN A 691 20.45 -15.94 -28.33
CA ASN A 691 21.87 -15.79 -28.02
C ASN A 691 22.56 -15.23 -29.27
N THR A 692 23.32 -14.16 -29.11
CA THR A 692 24.02 -13.50 -30.22
C THR A 692 25.20 -12.70 -29.72
N ALA A 693 26.24 -12.62 -30.55
CA ALA A 693 27.31 -11.64 -30.33
C ALA A 693 26.82 -10.22 -30.65
N PHE A 694 27.30 -9.25 -29.89
CA PHE A 694 27.07 -7.82 -30.12
C PHE A 694 28.30 -7.16 -30.74
N GLU A 695 28.08 -6.12 -31.54
CA GLU A 695 29.16 -5.30 -32.07
C GLU A 695 29.70 -4.39 -30.96
N PRO A 696 31.03 -4.21 -30.81
CA PRO A 696 31.56 -3.22 -29.87
C PRO A 696 31.00 -1.82 -30.14
N GLY A 697 30.52 -1.14 -29.10
CA GLY A 697 29.78 0.12 -29.24
C GLY A 697 28.28 -0.09 -29.44
N LYS A 698 27.62 0.78 -30.20
CA LYS A 698 26.16 0.86 -30.27
C LYS A 698 25.54 -0.36 -30.98
N ASN A 699 24.53 -0.95 -30.37
CA ASN A 699 23.65 -1.97 -30.94
C ASN A 699 22.20 -1.53 -30.88
N GLU A 700 21.41 -1.90 -31.88
CA GLU A 700 19.98 -1.65 -31.96
C GLU A 700 19.23 -2.98 -32.03
N VAL A 701 18.29 -3.17 -31.10
CA VAL A 701 17.44 -4.36 -31.04
C VAL A 701 16.01 -3.94 -31.28
N LYS A 702 15.36 -4.61 -32.24
CA LYS A 702 13.93 -4.49 -32.50
C LYS A 702 13.30 -5.87 -32.36
N VAL A 703 12.09 -5.94 -31.83
CA VAL A 703 11.30 -7.17 -31.82
C VAL A 703 9.90 -6.91 -32.36
N ILE A 704 9.36 -7.88 -33.07
CA ILE A 704 7.99 -7.85 -33.60
C ILE A 704 7.27 -9.09 -33.08
N GLY A 705 6.23 -8.88 -32.26
CA GLY A 705 5.37 -9.92 -31.71
C GLY A 705 4.08 -10.04 -32.49
N ARG A 706 3.56 -11.27 -32.64
CA ARG A 706 2.27 -11.54 -33.30
C ARG A 706 1.36 -12.37 -32.39
N LYS A 707 0.13 -11.90 -32.17
CA LYS A 707 -0.94 -12.64 -31.50
C LYS A 707 -2.15 -12.69 -32.43
N GLY A 708 -2.42 -13.84 -33.02
CA GLY A 708 -3.41 -13.95 -34.11
C GLY A 708 -3.11 -12.99 -35.29
N LYS A 709 -3.96 -11.98 -35.49
CA LYS A 709 -3.79 -10.95 -36.54
C LYS A 709 -3.13 -9.66 -36.05
N GLU A 710 -3.01 -9.49 -34.73
CA GLU A 710 -2.45 -8.28 -34.14
C GLU A 710 -0.93 -8.38 -34.12
N THR A 711 -0.26 -7.23 -34.31
CA THR A 711 1.18 -7.11 -34.28
C THR A 711 1.55 -5.97 -33.36
N VAL A 712 2.52 -6.21 -32.49
CA VAL A 712 3.10 -5.23 -31.58
C VAL A 712 4.62 -5.24 -31.74
N GLU A 713 5.26 -4.10 -31.50
CA GLU A 713 6.71 -3.97 -31.63
C GLU A 713 7.31 -3.23 -30.43
N ASP A 714 8.58 -3.52 -30.17
CA ASP A 714 9.39 -2.82 -29.17
C ASP A 714 10.84 -2.69 -29.68
N ASN A 715 11.55 -1.68 -29.20
CA ASN A 715 12.91 -1.40 -29.59
C ASN A 715 13.76 -0.79 -28.46
N ILE A 716 15.02 -1.20 -28.39
CA ILE A 716 16.02 -0.62 -27.48
C ILE A 716 17.33 -0.39 -28.21
N ALA A 717 18.17 0.47 -27.64
CA ALA A 717 19.56 0.63 -28.05
C ALA A 717 20.47 0.67 -26.81
N PHE A 718 21.64 0.06 -26.92
CA PHE A 718 22.65 0.03 -25.86
C PHE A 718 24.05 -0.04 -26.46
N ASP A 719 25.06 0.35 -25.69
CA ASP A 719 26.46 0.15 -26.03
C ASP A 719 26.96 -1.22 -25.50
N TYR A 720 27.89 -1.86 -26.22
CA TYR A 720 28.58 -3.07 -25.77
C TYR A 720 30.05 -2.76 -25.47
N GLU A 721 30.44 -2.84 -24.20
CA GLU A 721 31.79 -2.59 -23.72
C GLU A 721 32.59 -3.90 -23.64
N THR A 722 33.67 -3.98 -24.43
CA THR A 722 34.55 -5.16 -24.48
C THR A 722 35.85 -4.97 -23.71
N ARG A 723 36.16 -3.76 -23.26
CA ARG A 723 37.37 -3.50 -22.47
C ARG A 723 37.17 -4.04 -21.05
N PRO A 724 38.17 -4.71 -20.46
CA PRO A 724 38.09 -5.08 -19.06
C PRO A 724 38.12 -3.83 -18.18
N PHE A 725 37.35 -3.84 -17.09
CA PHE A 725 37.31 -2.75 -16.12
C PHE A 725 37.75 -3.23 -14.73
N GLY A 726 38.51 -2.37 -14.05
CA GLY A 726 38.95 -2.57 -12.68
C GLY A 726 38.01 -2.00 -11.63
N LYS A 727 38.55 -1.77 -10.42
CA LYS A 727 37.86 -1.07 -9.34
C LYS A 727 37.68 0.42 -9.69
N PRO A 728 36.64 1.09 -9.15
CA PRO A 728 36.49 2.54 -9.26
C PRO A 728 37.75 3.28 -8.80
N ALA A 729 38.21 4.22 -9.63
CA ALA A 729 39.37 5.08 -9.35
C ALA A 729 39.05 6.57 -9.50
N LYS A 730 37.97 6.93 -10.21
CA LYS A 730 37.50 8.30 -10.36
C LYS A 730 36.00 8.37 -10.67
N ILE A 731 35.43 9.55 -10.46
CA ILE A 731 34.06 9.90 -10.82
C ILE A 731 34.10 10.78 -12.08
N VAL A 732 33.24 10.52 -13.04
CA VAL A 732 32.98 11.41 -14.17
C VAL A 732 31.53 11.87 -14.08
N ALA A 733 31.32 13.15 -13.77
CA ALA A 733 30.00 13.75 -13.71
C ALA A 733 29.70 14.52 -15.01
N ARG A 734 28.48 14.43 -15.52
CA ARG A 734 28.02 15.09 -16.75
C ARG A 734 26.58 15.57 -16.62
N ILE A 735 26.24 16.62 -17.37
CA ILE A 735 24.85 17.00 -17.62
C ILE A 735 24.37 16.19 -18.83
N ILE A 736 23.33 15.38 -18.65
CA ILE A 736 22.78 14.51 -19.71
C ILE A 736 21.53 15.09 -20.37
N GLU A 737 20.88 16.04 -19.69
CA GLU A 737 19.77 16.83 -20.21
C GLU A 737 19.76 18.18 -19.51
N ASP A 738 19.50 19.25 -20.25
CA ASP A 738 19.53 20.62 -19.74
C ASP A 738 18.46 21.48 -20.44
N ASN A 739 17.62 22.13 -19.65
CA ASN A 739 16.64 23.11 -20.12
C ASN A 739 16.46 24.25 -19.11
N ASP A 740 15.54 25.18 -19.38
CA ASP A 740 15.30 26.36 -18.54
C ASP A 740 14.77 26.01 -17.14
N ALA A 741 14.11 24.86 -16.97
CA ALA A 741 13.49 24.44 -15.72
C ALA A 741 14.39 23.52 -14.88
N TYR A 742 15.20 22.67 -15.51
CA TYR A 742 16.00 21.68 -14.78
C TYR A 742 17.22 21.18 -15.57
N ALA A 743 18.13 20.53 -14.86
CA ALA A 743 19.24 19.76 -15.42
C ALA A 743 19.29 18.35 -14.81
N TRP A 744 19.53 17.33 -15.64
CA TRP A 744 19.84 15.98 -15.18
C TRP A 744 21.34 15.77 -15.09
N ILE A 745 21.80 15.36 -13.92
CA ILE A 745 23.19 15.04 -13.62
C ILE A 745 23.35 13.52 -13.61
N GLU A 746 24.34 13.00 -14.34
CA GLU A 746 24.81 11.62 -14.23
C GLU A 746 26.22 11.58 -13.68
N ALA A 747 26.46 10.72 -12.71
CA ALA A 747 27.77 10.35 -12.20
C ALA A 747 28.12 8.94 -12.68
N GLU A 748 29.27 8.77 -13.33
CA GLU A 748 29.80 7.48 -13.78
C GLU A 748 31.13 7.17 -13.09
N LEU A 749 31.22 6.00 -12.47
CA LEU A 749 32.44 5.47 -11.86
C LEU A 749 33.30 4.82 -12.93
N ARG A 750 34.57 5.23 -13.01
CA ARG A 750 35.54 4.71 -13.95
C ARG A 750 36.81 4.22 -13.25
N ASP A 751 37.46 3.25 -13.85
CA ASP A 751 38.73 2.73 -13.37
C ASP A 751 39.93 3.63 -13.76
N GLN A 752 41.14 3.20 -13.41
CA GLN A 752 42.37 3.94 -13.69
C GLN A 752 42.69 4.07 -15.19
N HIS A 753 42.07 3.28 -16.05
CA HIS A 753 42.22 3.30 -17.51
C HIS A 753 41.05 3.99 -18.21
N ASP A 754 40.19 4.69 -17.47
CA ASP A 754 39.01 5.37 -17.99
C ASP A 754 37.96 4.43 -18.60
N VAL A 755 37.88 3.19 -18.13
CA VAL A 755 36.82 2.23 -18.49
C VAL A 755 35.70 2.31 -17.44
N PRO A 756 34.42 2.35 -17.84
CA PRO A 756 33.30 2.30 -16.90
C PRO A 756 33.33 1.05 -16.00
N CYS A 757 33.15 1.22 -14.70
CA CYS A 757 33.09 0.13 -13.73
C CYS A 757 31.66 -0.46 -13.68
N LEU A 758 31.28 -1.23 -14.71
CA LEU A 758 29.89 -1.66 -14.97
C LEU A 758 29.30 -2.63 -13.93
N THR A 759 30.07 -3.09 -12.96
CA THR A 759 29.59 -3.91 -11.83
C THR A 759 29.70 -3.19 -10.49
N SER A 760 30.07 -1.90 -10.47
CA SER A 760 30.21 -1.16 -9.22
C SER A 760 28.84 -0.86 -8.60
N THR A 761 28.78 -1.05 -7.28
CA THR A 761 27.62 -0.78 -6.41
C THR A 761 27.98 0.25 -5.33
N ASP A 762 29.09 0.99 -5.49
CA ASP A 762 29.53 1.99 -4.51
C ASP A 762 28.44 3.05 -4.30
N TYR A 763 28.30 3.53 -3.07
CA TYR A 763 27.41 4.67 -2.77
C TYR A 763 27.94 5.96 -3.38
N ILE A 764 27.08 6.63 -4.15
CA ILE A 764 27.29 7.97 -4.68
C ILE A 764 26.42 8.94 -3.87
N ARG A 765 26.99 10.07 -3.47
CA ARG A 765 26.31 11.17 -2.78
C ARG A 765 26.29 12.43 -3.64
N PHE A 766 25.13 13.05 -3.76
CA PHE A 766 24.90 14.33 -4.43
C PHE A 766 24.56 15.40 -3.39
N ASP A 767 25.24 16.55 -3.46
CA ASP A 767 24.87 17.76 -2.72
C ASP A 767 24.85 18.95 -3.70
N ALA A 768 24.11 20.01 -3.40
CA ALA A 768 24.09 21.24 -4.19
C ALA A 768 24.19 22.50 -3.33
N THR A 769 24.78 23.56 -3.90
CA THR A 769 24.79 24.91 -3.33
C THR A 769 24.52 25.94 -4.42
N GLY A 770 23.88 27.06 -4.09
CA GLY A 770 23.41 28.07 -5.03
C GLY A 770 21.89 28.15 -5.07
N ASP A 771 21.35 28.61 -6.19
CA ASP A 771 19.92 28.95 -6.29
C ASP A 771 19.02 27.73 -6.55
N GLY A 772 19.56 26.67 -7.18
CA GLY A 772 18.83 25.48 -7.55
C GLY A 772 18.65 24.47 -6.41
N GLU A 773 17.74 23.53 -6.62
CA GLU A 773 17.37 22.53 -5.61
C GLU A 773 17.42 21.12 -6.21
N LEU A 774 18.07 20.18 -5.51
CA LEU A 774 18.07 18.78 -5.93
C LEU A 774 16.71 18.15 -5.66
N VAL A 775 16.19 17.39 -6.62
CA VAL A 775 15.05 16.50 -6.41
C VAL A 775 15.56 15.25 -5.72
N ILE A 776 15.53 15.25 -4.39
CA ILE A 776 15.98 14.17 -3.50
C ILE A 776 14.89 13.81 -2.50
N ASN A 777 15.13 12.79 -1.68
CA ASN A 777 14.20 12.28 -0.67
C ASN A 777 12.85 11.81 -1.28
N MET A 778 12.90 11.32 -2.52
CA MET A 778 11.76 10.70 -3.18
C MET A 778 11.73 9.18 -2.96
N GLY A 779 12.84 8.57 -2.56
CA GLY A 779 12.94 7.12 -2.34
C GLY A 779 13.02 6.32 -3.64
N THR A 780 13.60 6.89 -4.69
CA THR A 780 13.82 6.22 -5.99
C THR A 780 15.28 6.25 -6.40
N SER A 781 15.68 5.39 -7.34
CA SER A 781 17.07 5.25 -7.78
C SER A 781 17.68 6.53 -8.38
N THR A 782 16.83 7.47 -8.81
CA THR A 782 17.22 8.71 -9.50
C THR A 782 16.87 9.99 -8.76
N ALA A 783 16.35 9.88 -7.53
CA ALA A 783 15.94 11.03 -6.71
C ALA A 783 16.26 10.78 -5.23
N SER A 784 17.51 10.38 -4.98
CA SER A 784 18.10 10.15 -3.66
C SER A 784 19.43 10.88 -3.54
N SER A 785 19.66 11.54 -2.40
CA SER A 785 20.91 12.25 -2.11
C SER A 785 22.08 11.30 -1.89
N LYS A 786 21.83 10.09 -1.35
CA LYS A 786 22.76 8.97 -1.24
C LYS A 786 22.12 7.74 -1.88
N VAL A 787 22.79 7.12 -2.84
CA VAL A 787 22.28 5.95 -3.56
C VAL A 787 23.44 5.07 -4.02
N GLN A 788 23.30 3.74 -3.97
CA GLN A 788 24.28 2.87 -4.61
C GLN A 788 24.26 3.05 -6.12
N ALA A 789 25.40 2.88 -6.77
CA ALA A 789 25.46 2.88 -8.21
C ALA A 789 24.67 1.70 -8.82
N TYR A 790 24.05 1.92 -9.96
CA TYR A 790 23.52 0.91 -10.88
C TYR A 790 24.46 0.81 -12.08
N ASN A 791 25.17 -0.31 -12.18
CA ASN A 791 26.21 -0.51 -13.19
C ASN A 791 27.27 0.60 -13.23
N GLY A 792 27.71 1.05 -12.05
CA GLY A 792 28.68 2.15 -11.92
C GLY A 792 28.12 3.55 -12.22
N ARG A 793 26.80 3.72 -12.31
CA ARG A 793 26.14 5.01 -12.56
C ARG A 793 25.17 5.40 -11.45
N ALA A 794 24.98 6.70 -11.27
CA ALA A 794 23.85 7.27 -10.52
C ALA A 794 23.40 8.59 -11.15
N ARG A 795 22.14 8.96 -10.94
CA ARG A 795 21.56 10.19 -11.50
C ARG A 795 20.78 10.96 -10.45
N VAL A 796 20.73 12.28 -10.61
CA VAL A 796 19.87 13.18 -9.85
C VAL A 796 19.42 14.35 -10.72
N LYS A 797 18.22 14.87 -10.47
CA LYS A 797 17.71 16.08 -11.12
C LYS A 797 17.94 17.31 -10.24
N LEU A 798 18.41 18.40 -10.83
CA LEU A 798 18.44 19.74 -10.20
C LEU A 798 17.36 20.62 -10.85
N LEU A 799 16.46 21.18 -10.04
CA LEU A 799 15.54 22.23 -10.46
C LEU A 799 16.27 23.58 -10.46
N LYS A 800 16.19 24.32 -11.56
CA LYS A 800 16.79 25.66 -11.68
C LYS A 800 15.82 26.70 -11.12
N LYS A 801 16.18 27.33 -9.99
CA LYS A 801 15.41 28.44 -9.39
C LYS A 801 16.13 29.79 -9.44
N GLY A 802 17.30 29.83 -10.07
CA GLY A 802 18.08 31.04 -10.26
C GLY A 802 19.27 30.80 -11.19
N PRO A 803 20.14 31.82 -11.37
CA PRO A 803 21.15 31.84 -12.43
C PRO A 803 22.33 30.88 -12.23
N LYS A 804 22.55 30.33 -11.03
CA LYS A 804 23.73 29.49 -10.81
C LYS A 804 23.58 28.49 -9.67
N SER A 805 24.11 27.29 -9.88
CA SER A 805 24.29 26.27 -8.84
C SER A 805 25.60 25.50 -9.05
N ILE A 806 26.14 24.95 -7.98
CA ILE A 806 27.25 24.00 -8.00
C ILE A 806 26.78 22.70 -7.38
N VAL A 807 26.83 21.61 -8.15
CA VAL A 807 26.55 20.26 -7.69
C VAL A 807 27.87 19.58 -7.35
N SER A 808 27.95 18.93 -6.17
CA SER A 808 29.09 18.08 -5.79
C SER A 808 28.69 16.61 -5.82
N VAL A 809 29.60 15.76 -6.28
CA VAL A 809 29.42 14.31 -6.39
C VAL A 809 30.56 13.59 -5.66
N LYS A 810 30.21 12.73 -4.71
CA LYS A 810 31.16 12.01 -3.84
C LYS A 810 30.91 10.50 -3.90
N SER A 811 31.97 9.69 -3.79
CA SER A 811 31.87 8.23 -3.69
C SER A 811 33.08 7.68 -2.94
N GLY A 812 32.86 7.15 -1.73
CA GLY A 812 33.91 6.57 -0.90
C GLY A 812 35.13 7.49 -0.72
N ILE A 813 36.31 7.01 -1.10
CA ILE A 813 37.59 7.73 -1.01
C ILE A 813 37.99 8.44 -2.32
N LEU A 814 37.14 8.41 -3.35
CA LEU A 814 37.44 9.03 -4.64
C LEU A 814 37.42 10.56 -4.53
N GLU A 815 38.19 11.22 -5.38
CA GLU A 815 38.19 12.68 -5.46
C GLU A 815 36.78 13.21 -5.79
N THR A 816 36.33 14.20 -5.02
CA THR A 816 35.00 14.81 -5.21
C THR A 816 34.97 15.62 -6.50
N VAL A 817 33.93 15.44 -7.30
CA VAL A 817 33.72 16.20 -8.54
C VAL A 817 32.71 17.32 -8.30
N PHE A 818 32.98 18.49 -8.87
CA PHE A 818 32.09 19.65 -8.83
C PHE A 818 31.64 20.02 -10.24
N MET A 819 30.37 20.38 -10.41
CA MET A 819 29.81 20.84 -11.67
C MET A 819 29.04 22.13 -11.48
N GLU A 820 29.33 23.12 -12.31
CA GLU A 820 28.54 24.36 -12.40
C GLU A 820 27.34 24.14 -13.32
N ILE A 821 26.15 24.51 -12.84
CA ILE A 821 24.90 24.51 -13.60
C ILE A 821 24.41 25.96 -13.68
N LYS A 822 24.08 26.40 -14.89
CA LYS A 822 23.66 27.77 -15.22
C LYS A 822 22.19 27.83 -15.60
#